data_AF-A0A959DZ78-F1
#
_entry.id   AF-A0A959DZ78-F1
#
_cell.length_a   1.000
_cell.length_b   1.000
_cell.length_c   1.000
_cell.angle_alpha   90.00
_cell.angle_beta   90.00
_cell.angle_gamma   90.00
#
_symmetry.space_group_name_H-M   'P 1'
#
loop_
_entity.id
_entity.type
_entity.pdbx_description
1 polymer ?
#
loop_
_entity_poly.entity_id
_entity_poly.type
_entity_poly.pdbx_seq_one_letter_code
_entity_poly.pdbx_strand_id
1 'polypeptide(L)'
;MKIHSGFRQLLYWVLPILGIFAMISCNSEKNDSTAGVLAGDAASQVYVAPGKYDEFYAFMSGGFSGQVSVYGLPSGRLLKVIPVFSLDAEKGYGFNEETKPMLNTSHGFVPWDDAHHPELSQTNGSTDGRWLFINGNNTPRVARIDLTTFETAEIIEIPNSGGNHSSPFTTENTEYVVAGTRFGVPYPQRDVEINSYAENFKGMLTFIKVADDGGMEIAFQVLLPAFDYDLAHSGKGKSNGWTFFTTYNTEQKNTLLEVAASQNDKDFIAAVNWKKAEEYIQQGKFKEIPARYAHNLYSDKNHSGTSTMMDKVKVLLPSECPGLVYFLPTPKSPHGVDVDPTGEYIVGNGKLSADLTVHSFTRMLKAIENQAFESEVAGIPVLKFEEVVGGVVKEPGLGPLHTEFDANGNAYTTFFISSEIVKWKVGTWEVLDRTPCYYSVGHLMIPGGDSKNPQGKYMVALNKITKDRYLPTGPELCHAAQLYDISGDKIKLLLDFPTVGEPHYAQGISADRIQSKSKKFFPIEENEHPYRAMGEKDAKVVREGNTVHVYMTTIRSHFAPDNIEGVKVGDKVLFHITNLEQDWDVPHGFAVLGANNAELLVMPGQTETLAWEPKTEGVFPFYCTDFCSALHQEMQGYVRVSARDAAVALKWGLGEEITQ
;
A
#
# COMPACT_ATOMS: atom_id res chain seq x y z
N MET A 1 -33.07 -35.67 -64.52
CA MET A 1 -33.17 -36.71 -65.56
C MET A 1 -32.49 -36.20 -66.82
N LYS A 2 -31.60 -37.03 -67.38
CA LYS A 2 -30.70 -36.84 -68.54
C LYS A 2 -29.37 -36.10 -68.31
N ILE A 3 -28.34 -36.82 -68.75
CA ILE A 3 -26.89 -36.69 -68.63
C ILE A 3 -26.34 -36.27 -69.99
N HIS A 4 -25.27 -35.47 -69.96
CA HIS A 4 -24.12 -35.28 -70.90
C HIS A 4 -23.87 -33.78 -71.04
N SER A 5 -22.66 -33.23 -70.99
CA SER A 5 -21.28 -33.73 -70.87
C SER A 5 -20.38 -32.49 -70.78
N GLY A 6 -19.22 -32.56 -70.11
CA GLY A 6 -18.16 -31.56 -70.36
C GLY A 6 -17.19 -31.26 -69.22
N PHE A 7 -16.28 -32.20 -68.96
CA PHE A 7 -14.87 -32.00 -68.56
C PHE A 7 -14.39 -30.62 -68.04
N ARG A 8 -14.07 -30.55 -66.73
CA ARG A 8 -12.72 -30.33 -66.16
C ARG A 8 -12.80 -30.28 -64.62
N GLN A 9 -12.12 -31.22 -63.96
CA GLN A 9 -12.05 -31.41 -62.49
C GLN A 9 -10.56 -31.41 -62.08
N LEU A 10 -10.17 -30.58 -61.09
CA LEU A 10 -9.86 -30.91 -59.66
C LEU A 10 -8.38 -31.34 -59.52
N LEU A 11 -7.46 -30.69 -58.78
CA LEU A 11 -7.37 -30.25 -57.38
C LEU A 11 -7.63 -31.35 -56.33
N TYR A 12 -6.54 -31.99 -55.85
CA TYR A 12 -6.07 -32.03 -54.44
C TYR A 12 -5.51 -33.39 -53.94
N TRP A 13 -4.52 -33.29 -53.03
CA TRP A 13 -3.92 -34.27 -52.09
C TRP A 13 -3.00 -35.35 -52.72
N VAL A 14 -1.83 -35.76 -52.17
CA VAL A 14 -1.50 -36.25 -50.81
C VAL A 14 0.04 -36.13 -50.54
N LEU A 15 0.43 -35.88 -49.28
CA LEU A 15 1.76 -36.05 -48.60
C LEU A 15 2.30 -37.53 -48.68
N PRO A 16 3.49 -37.99 -48.18
CA PRO A 16 4.30 -37.47 -47.06
C PRO A 16 5.86 -37.73 -47.03
N ILE A 17 6.51 -37.23 -45.96
CA ILE A 17 7.63 -37.83 -45.16
C ILE A 17 9.13 -37.62 -45.53
N LEU A 18 9.82 -36.98 -44.55
CA LEU A 18 11.20 -37.05 -44.02
C LEU A 18 12.45 -37.05 -44.92
N GLY A 19 13.43 -36.20 -44.55
CA GLY A 19 14.85 -36.46 -44.80
C GLY A 19 15.76 -35.22 -44.71
N ILE A 20 16.38 -35.03 -43.54
CA ILE A 20 17.46 -34.08 -43.22
C ILE A 20 18.69 -34.30 -44.13
N PHE A 21 19.36 -33.23 -44.62
CA PHE A 21 20.81 -32.97 -44.45
C PHE A 21 21.32 -31.74 -45.25
N ALA A 22 21.90 -30.80 -44.49
CA ALA A 22 23.13 -30.02 -44.71
C ALA A 22 23.38 -29.14 -45.97
N MET A 23 23.50 -27.84 -45.67
CA MET A 23 24.65 -26.94 -45.93
C MET A 23 25.22 -26.83 -47.37
N ILE A 24 25.29 -25.60 -47.88
CA ILE A 24 26.57 -24.90 -48.15
C ILE A 24 26.33 -23.39 -48.35
N SER A 25 27.18 -22.66 -47.65
CA SER A 25 27.44 -21.23 -47.58
C SER A 25 27.97 -20.61 -48.89
N CYS A 26 27.76 -19.30 -49.07
CA CYS A 26 28.84 -18.38 -49.46
C CYS A 26 28.46 -16.87 -49.33
N ASN A 27 29.26 -16.16 -48.52
CA ASN A 27 29.65 -14.72 -48.51
C ASN A 27 28.60 -13.61 -48.25
N SER A 28 28.90 -12.51 -47.54
CA SER A 28 30.19 -11.89 -47.13
C SER A 28 30.06 -10.92 -45.92
N GLU A 29 31.11 -10.89 -45.09
CA GLU A 29 31.71 -9.82 -44.24
C GLU A 29 30.86 -8.77 -43.49
N LYS A 30 30.85 -8.80 -42.13
CA LYS A 30 31.48 -7.80 -41.23
C LYS A 30 31.04 -7.93 -39.75
N ASN A 31 32.02 -7.67 -38.89
CA ASN A 31 31.99 -7.33 -37.45
C ASN A 31 31.80 -8.45 -36.40
N ASP A 32 32.91 -8.72 -35.73
CA ASP A 32 32.98 -9.23 -34.36
C ASP A 32 32.15 -8.33 -33.42
N SER A 33 31.01 -8.85 -32.97
CA SER A 33 30.36 -8.44 -31.73
C SER A 33 29.47 -9.60 -31.23
N THR A 34 30.08 -10.67 -30.74
CA THR A 34 29.39 -11.81 -30.12
C THR A 34 28.93 -11.53 -28.68
N ALA A 35 28.38 -10.34 -28.43
CA ALA A 35 27.77 -9.95 -27.15
C ALA A 35 26.33 -9.39 -27.30
N GLY A 36 25.66 -9.63 -28.45
CA GLY A 36 24.37 -8.99 -28.77
C GLY A 36 23.18 -9.91 -29.07
N VAL A 37 23.32 -11.24 -29.02
CA VAL A 37 22.29 -12.19 -29.54
C VAL A 37 21.54 -12.97 -28.45
N LEU A 38 21.83 -12.73 -27.15
CA LEU A 38 21.23 -13.51 -26.05
C LEU A 38 20.26 -12.76 -25.13
N ALA A 39 19.96 -11.48 -25.39
CA ALA A 39 18.85 -10.80 -24.73
C ALA A 39 17.63 -10.84 -25.68
N GLY A 40 16.57 -11.56 -25.30
CA GLY A 40 15.32 -11.59 -26.05
C GLY A 40 14.72 -10.19 -26.23
N ASP A 41 13.81 -10.02 -27.19
CA ASP A 41 13.07 -8.76 -27.33
C ASP A 41 12.24 -8.45 -26.08
N ALA A 42 11.87 -7.19 -25.86
CA ALA A 42 11.15 -6.75 -24.67
C ALA A 42 9.88 -7.56 -24.39
N ALA A 43 9.10 -7.91 -25.42
CA ALA A 43 7.86 -8.66 -25.25
C ALA A 43 8.14 -10.08 -24.74
N SER A 44 9.19 -10.73 -25.24
CA SER A 44 9.60 -12.05 -24.75
C SER A 44 10.03 -12.05 -23.28
N GLN A 45 10.57 -10.93 -22.76
CA GLN A 45 11.06 -10.82 -21.39
C GLN A 45 9.96 -10.59 -20.36
N VAL A 46 8.83 -10.01 -20.77
CA VAL A 46 7.67 -9.75 -19.89
C VAL A 46 6.55 -10.78 -20.07
N TYR A 47 6.66 -11.67 -21.06
CA TYR A 47 5.68 -12.69 -21.30
C TYR A 47 5.73 -13.80 -20.24
N VAL A 48 4.65 -13.91 -19.46
CA VAL A 48 4.41 -15.01 -18.51
C VAL A 48 3.26 -15.87 -19.03
N ALA A 49 3.57 -17.09 -19.48
CA ALA A 49 2.59 -17.98 -20.09
C ALA A 49 1.47 -18.42 -19.13
N PRO A 50 0.27 -18.82 -19.64
CA PRO A 50 -0.77 -19.41 -18.81
C PRO A 50 -0.27 -20.60 -17.97
N GLY A 51 -0.63 -20.62 -16.68
CA GLY A 51 -0.14 -21.62 -15.73
C GLY A 51 1.29 -21.40 -15.21
N LYS A 52 1.94 -20.28 -15.57
CA LYS A 52 3.20 -19.81 -14.99
C LYS A 52 2.96 -18.58 -14.12
N TYR A 53 3.85 -18.39 -13.14
CA TYR A 53 3.78 -17.32 -12.16
C TYR A 53 4.81 -16.24 -12.46
N ASP A 54 4.46 -15.02 -12.10
CA ASP A 54 5.39 -13.90 -11.98
C ASP A 54 6.47 -14.19 -10.92
N GLU A 55 7.61 -13.53 -11.06
CA GLU A 55 8.77 -13.70 -10.18
C GLU A 55 8.66 -12.82 -8.92
N PHE A 56 8.00 -11.67 -9.02
CA PHE A 56 7.83 -10.74 -7.90
C PHE A 56 6.37 -10.34 -7.72
N TYR A 57 5.98 -10.11 -6.47
CA TYR A 57 4.86 -9.24 -6.14
C TYR A 57 5.36 -7.79 -6.11
N ALA A 58 4.57 -6.89 -6.69
CA ALA A 58 4.75 -5.44 -6.59
C ALA A 58 3.50 -4.83 -5.93
N PHE A 59 3.68 -4.33 -4.71
CA PHE A 59 2.64 -3.64 -3.95
C PHE A 59 2.73 -2.16 -4.26
N MET A 60 1.70 -1.61 -4.90
CA MET A 60 1.62 -0.21 -5.27
C MET A 60 0.57 0.48 -4.42
N SER A 61 0.90 1.68 -3.94
CA SER A 61 -0.13 2.57 -3.37
C SER A 61 -1.27 2.73 -4.37
N GLY A 62 -2.49 2.82 -3.86
CA GLY A 62 -3.66 3.14 -4.67
C GLY A 62 -3.97 4.63 -4.73
N GLY A 63 -3.08 5.50 -4.24
CA GLY A 63 -3.29 6.94 -4.11
C GLY A 63 -4.69 7.29 -3.58
N PHE A 64 -5.40 8.13 -4.32
CA PHE A 64 -6.73 8.62 -3.97
C PHE A 64 -7.84 7.55 -3.97
N SER A 65 -7.55 6.30 -4.35
CA SER A 65 -8.48 5.19 -4.06
C SER A 65 -8.48 4.78 -2.59
N GLY A 66 -7.42 5.10 -1.84
CA GLY A 66 -7.22 4.67 -0.45
C GLY A 66 -6.89 3.19 -0.30
N GLN A 67 -6.56 2.52 -1.41
CA GLN A 67 -6.29 1.07 -1.46
C GLN A 67 -4.81 0.74 -1.67
N VAL A 68 -4.50 -0.55 -1.70
CA VAL A 68 -3.23 -1.07 -2.22
C VAL A 68 -3.53 -1.99 -3.39
N SER A 69 -2.82 -1.82 -4.50
CA SER A 69 -2.91 -2.70 -5.67
C SER A 69 -1.68 -3.61 -5.76
N VAL A 70 -1.89 -4.88 -6.09
CA VAL A 70 -0.86 -5.92 -6.16
C VAL A 70 -0.68 -6.33 -7.61
N TYR A 71 0.52 -6.15 -8.16
CA TYR A 71 0.87 -6.56 -9.51
C TYR A 71 1.89 -7.70 -9.49
N GLY A 72 1.88 -8.51 -10.55
CA GLY A 72 2.94 -9.48 -10.84
C GLY A 72 4.00 -8.89 -11.77
N LEU A 73 5.29 -9.07 -11.45
CA LEU A 73 6.39 -8.75 -12.36
C LEU A 73 7.10 -10.01 -12.87
N PRO A 74 7.44 -10.10 -14.17
CA PRO A 74 7.51 -8.99 -15.12
C PRO A 74 6.24 -8.72 -15.94
N SER A 75 5.14 -9.47 -15.73
CA SER A 75 3.97 -9.37 -16.62
C SER A 75 3.18 -8.06 -16.54
N GLY A 76 3.31 -7.32 -15.45
CA GLY A 76 2.52 -6.10 -15.20
C GLY A 76 1.03 -6.36 -14.95
N ARG A 77 0.64 -7.61 -14.67
CA ARG A 77 -0.77 -7.99 -14.43
C ARG A 77 -1.22 -7.59 -13.04
N LEU A 78 -2.38 -6.93 -12.94
CA LEU A 78 -3.06 -6.71 -11.66
C LEU A 78 -3.57 -8.06 -11.12
N LEU A 79 -3.16 -8.39 -9.89
CA LEU A 79 -3.51 -9.64 -9.21
C LEU A 79 -4.61 -9.43 -8.17
N LYS A 80 -4.56 -8.32 -7.41
CA LYS A 80 -5.53 -8.02 -6.35
C LYS A 80 -5.54 -6.52 -6.04
N VAL A 81 -6.68 -6.01 -5.60
CA VAL A 81 -6.79 -4.73 -4.87
C VAL A 81 -7.19 -5.07 -3.43
N ILE A 82 -6.41 -4.60 -2.46
CA ILE A 82 -6.61 -4.85 -1.04
C ILE A 82 -7.38 -3.67 -0.43
N PRO A 83 -8.56 -3.91 0.18
CA PRO A 83 -9.28 -2.95 1.02
C PRO A 83 -8.42 -2.44 2.19
N VAL A 84 -8.29 -1.12 2.37
CA VAL A 84 -7.53 -0.52 3.48
C VAL A 84 -8.30 0.66 4.05
N PHE A 85 -8.40 1.76 3.29
CA PHE A 85 -8.88 3.01 3.84
C PHE A 85 -10.22 3.49 3.30
N SER A 86 -10.69 2.87 2.23
CA SER A 86 -11.94 3.24 1.57
C SER A 86 -12.94 2.11 1.59
N LEU A 87 -14.20 2.47 1.43
CA LEU A 87 -15.26 1.51 1.15
C LEU A 87 -14.95 0.73 -0.13
N ASP A 88 -15.05 -0.60 -0.07
CA ASP A 88 -14.95 -1.47 -1.24
C ASP A 88 -16.20 -2.34 -1.34
N ALA A 89 -17.13 -1.93 -2.22
CA ALA A 89 -18.39 -2.63 -2.42
C ALA A 89 -18.21 -4.00 -3.07
N GLU A 90 -17.13 -4.24 -3.80
CA GLU A 90 -16.83 -5.54 -4.42
C GLU A 90 -16.64 -6.64 -3.37
N LYS A 91 -16.15 -6.26 -2.17
CA LYS A 91 -15.81 -7.20 -1.09
C LYS A 91 -16.62 -6.96 0.19
N GLY A 92 -17.58 -6.03 0.15
CA GLY A 92 -18.34 -5.61 1.33
C GLY A 92 -17.52 -4.86 2.40
N TYR A 93 -16.29 -4.42 2.09
CA TYR A 93 -15.40 -3.79 3.07
C TYR A 93 -15.89 -2.38 3.45
N GLY A 94 -15.98 -2.14 4.76
CA GLY A 94 -16.60 -1.00 5.42
C GLY A 94 -18.14 -0.94 5.30
N PHE A 95 -18.76 -1.93 4.64
CA PHE A 95 -20.20 -2.05 4.45
C PHE A 95 -20.82 -3.10 5.39
N ASN A 96 -20.17 -4.26 5.54
CA ASN A 96 -20.53 -5.27 6.53
C ASN A 96 -20.25 -4.80 7.96
N GLU A 97 -20.88 -5.45 8.95
CA GLU A 97 -20.71 -5.06 10.35
C GLU A 97 -19.28 -5.32 10.85
N GLU A 98 -18.62 -6.32 10.28
CA GLU A 98 -17.31 -6.83 10.66
C GLU A 98 -16.20 -5.85 10.31
N THR A 99 -16.25 -5.17 9.16
CA THR A 99 -15.14 -4.29 8.73
C THR A 99 -15.45 -2.80 8.89
N LYS A 100 -16.68 -2.39 9.20
CA LYS A 100 -17.01 -1.01 9.61
C LYS A 100 -16.07 -0.42 10.65
N PRO A 101 -15.69 -1.16 11.73
CA PRO A 101 -14.75 -0.66 12.72
C PRO A 101 -13.39 -0.25 12.16
N MET A 102 -12.94 -0.84 11.05
CA MET A 102 -11.65 -0.52 10.42
C MET A 102 -11.59 0.90 9.87
N LEU A 103 -12.73 1.51 9.57
CA LEU A 103 -12.85 2.87 9.04
C LEU A 103 -13.26 3.90 10.11
N ASN A 104 -13.32 3.51 11.39
CA ASN A 104 -13.54 4.44 12.48
C ASN A 104 -12.26 5.22 12.81
N THR A 105 -12.44 6.50 13.08
CA THR A 105 -11.39 7.46 13.42
C THR A 105 -11.89 8.35 14.56
N SER A 106 -11.01 9.19 15.13
CA SER A 106 -11.39 10.23 16.09
C SER A 106 -12.41 11.24 15.54
N HIS A 107 -12.53 11.32 14.20
CA HIS A 107 -13.50 12.12 13.46
C HIS A 107 -14.82 11.39 13.13
N GLY A 108 -14.97 10.14 13.58
CA GLY A 108 -16.10 9.27 13.24
C GLY A 108 -15.74 8.29 12.11
N PHE A 109 -16.75 7.79 11.41
CA PHE A 109 -16.58 6.89 10.28
C PHE A 109 -16.10 7.67 9.05
N VAL A 110 -14.88 7.37 8.58
CA VAL A 110 -14.26 8.04 7.41
C VAL A 110 -14.08 6.99 6.30
N PRO A 111 -14.93 7.02 5.25
CA PRO A 111 -15.01 5.95 4.25
C PRO A 111 -14.02 6.06 3.08
N TRP A 112 -12.97 6.87 3.23
CA TRP A 112 -11.97 7.10 2.19
C TRP A 112 -10.67 7.62 2.79
N ASP A 113 -9.57 7.48 2.05
CA ASP A 113 -8.31 8.20 2.31
C ASP A 113 -7.43 8.21 1.06
N ASP A 114 -6.25 8.81 1.18
CA ASP A 114 -5.25 8.91 0.12
C ASP A 114 -3.97 8.15 0.50
N ALA A 115 -3.79 6.96 -0.09
CA ALA A 115 -2.75 6.00 0.26
C ALA A 115 -1.43 6.32 -0.44
N HIS A 116 -0.31 6.51 0.27
CA HIS A 116 0.92 6.99 -0.37
C HIS A 116 2.06 5.97 -0.47
N HIS A 117 2.64 5.55 0.68
CA HIS A 117 3.86 4.76 0.70
C HIS A 117 3.57 3.35 1.23
N PRO A 118 3.56 2.31 0.38
CA PRO A 118 3.64 0.95 0.88
C PRO A 118 5.06 0.68 1.39
N GLU A 119 5.19 -0.09 2.48
CA GLU A 119 6.47 -0.40 3.11
C GLU A 119 6.47 -1.85 3.61
N LEU A 120 7.42 -2.67 3.15
CA LEU A 120 7.51 -4.08 3.56
C LEU A 120 8.19 -4.24 4.91
N SER A 121 7.71 -5.18 5.72
CA SER A 121 8.42 -5.59 6.92
C SER A 121 9.81 -6.16 6.60
N GLN A 122 10.78 -5.82 7.44
CA GLN A 122 12.18 -6.23 7.31
C GLN A 122 12.68 -7.00 8.54
N THR A 123 13.61 -7.92 8.28
CA THR A 123 14.44 -8.61 9.29
C THR A 123 15.90 -8.49 8.87
N ASN A 124 16.76 -7.97 9.75
CA ASN A 124 18.18 -7.67 9.47
C ASN A 124 18.36 -6.81 8.20
N GLY A 125 17.43 -5.88 7.98
CA GLY A 125 17.36 -4.96 6.84
C GLY A 125 17.07 -5.65 5.52
N SER A 126 16.35 -6.77 5.53
CA SER A 126 15.89 -7.46 4.34
C SER A 126 14.38 -7.67 4.41
N THR A 127 13.67 -7.34 3.34
CA THR A 127 12.22 -7.54 3.24
C THR A 127 11.83 -9.00 3.48
N ASP A 128 11.02 -9.30 4.49
CA ASP A 128 10.74 -10.68 4.91
C ASP A 128 9.34 -11.19 4.53
N GLY A 129 8.46 -10.29 4.07
CA GLY A 129 7.13 -10.62 3.57
C GLY A 129 6.17 -11.09 4.66
N ARG A 130 6.37 -10.69 5.92
CA ARG A 130 5.36 -10.87 6.99
C ARG A 130 4.20 -9.92 6.79
N TRP A 131 4.49 -8.64 6.63
CA TRP A 131 3.50 -7.57 6.55
C TRP A 131 3.86 -6.53 5.49
N LEU A 132 2.84 -5.81 5.06
CA LEU A 132 2.96 -4.56 4.33
C LEU A 132 2.30 -3.45 5.15
N PHE A 133 2.99 -2.33 5.33
CA PHE A 133 2.43 -1.13 5.94
C PHE A 133 2.05 -0.13 4.85
N ILE A 134 1.02 0.69 5.10
CA ILE A 134 0.60 1.75 4.18
C ILE A 134 0.00 2.90 4.99
N ASN A 135 0.22 4.15 4.59
CA ASN A 135 -0.30 5.34 5.26
C ASN A 135 -1.50 5.95 4.53
N GLY A 136 -2.45 6.50 5.28
CA GLY A 136 -3.49 7.42 4.78
C GLY A 136 -3.11 8.86 5.10
N ASN A 137 -3.10 9.72 4.08
CA ASN A 137 -2.60 11.09 4.17
C ASN A 137 -3.64 12.09 4.68
N ASN A 138 -4.92 11.95 4.31
CA ASN A 138 -5.99 12.88 4.66
C ASN A 138 -6.35 12.81 6.14
N THR A 139 -6.65 11.60 6.63
CA THR A 139 -6.83 11.34 8.06
C THR A 139 -5.62 10.55 8.54
N PRO A 140 -4.57 11.21 9.06
CA PRO A 140 -3.30 10.57 9.39
C PRO A 140 -3.45 9.23 10.07
N ARG A 141 -3.13 8.15 9.36
CA ARG A 141 -3.20 6.78 9.89
C ARG A 141 -2.25 5.86 9.16
N VAL A 142 -1.91 4.75 9.80
CA VAL A 142 -1.06 3.68 9.24
C VAL A 142 -1.81 2.37 9.38
N ALA A 143 -1.89 1.61 8.29
CA ALA A 143 -2.42 0.27 8.27
C ALA A 143 -1.30 -0.76 8.18
N ARG A 144 -1.55 -1.94 8.75
CA ARG A 144 -0.77 -3.17 8.54
C ARG A 144 -1.64 -4.17 7.79
N ILE A 145 -1.11 -4.70 6.70
CA ILE A 145 -1.68 -5.76 5.88
C ILE A 145 -0.92 -7.05 6.18
N ASP A 146 -1.63 -8.13 6.47
CA ASP A 146 -1.04 -9.46 6.60
C ASP A 146 -0.85 -10.08 5.20
N LEU A 147 0.38 -10.43 4.85
CA LEU A 147 0.71 -10.95 3.52
C LEU A 147 0.42 -12.45 3.36
N THR A 148 0.00 -13.13 4.44
CA THR A 148 -0.53 -14.49 4.34
C THR A 148 -1.98 -14.49 3.85
N THR A 149 -2.80 -13.51 4.25
CA THR A 149 -4.20 -13.38 3.84
C THR A 149 -4.42 -12.33 2.75
N PHE A 150 -3.48 -11.40 2.56
CA PHE A 150 -3.62 -10.20 1.73
C PHE A 150 -4.81 -9.32 2.18
N GLU A 151 -5.00 -9.18 3.49
CA GLU A 151 -6.06 -8.41 4.11
C GLU A 151 -5.50 -7.42 5.14
N THR A 152 -6.19 -6.29 5.32
CA THR A 152 -5.83 -5.28 6.32
C THR A 152 -6.17 -5.79 7.71
N ALA A 153 -5.14 -6.06 8.50
CA ALA A 153 -5.26 -6.64 9.83
C ALA A 153 -5.42 -5.57 10.93
N GLU A 154 -4.89 -4.37 10.72
CA GLU A 154 -4.80 -3.36 11.77
C GLU A 154 -4.65 -1.95 11.18
N ILE A 155 -5.29 -0.95 11.79
CA ILE A 155 -5.15 0.46 11.42
C ILE A 155 -5.02 1.30 12.69
N ILE A 156 -3.99 2.13 12.77
CA ILE A 156 -3.78 3.06 13.89
C ILE A 156 -3.75 4.50 13.38
N GLU A 157 -4.59 5.35 13.95
CA GLU A 157 -4.62 6.79 13.67
C GLU A 157 -3.44 7.51 14.36
N ILE A 158 -2.87 8.51 13.69
CA ILE A 158 -1.70 9.28 14.11
C ILE A 158 -2.18 10.66 14.59
N PRO A 159 -2.35 10.87 15.92
CA PRO A 159 -2.80 12.15 16.44
C PRO A 159 -1.71 13.22 16.30
N ASN A 160 -2.10 14.49 16.47
CA ASN A 160 -1.21 15.65 16.41
C ASN A 160 -0.46 15.78 15.06
N SER A 161 -1.03 15.22 13.99
CA SER A 161 -0.46 15.22 12.66
C SER A 161 -1.48 15.74 11.64
N GLY A 162 -0.98 16.25 10.52
CA GLY A 162 -1.75 16.65 9.34
C GLY A 162 -0.95 16.29 8.09
N GLY A 163 -1.60 15.70 7.09
CA GLY A 163 -0.90 15.21 5.89
C GLY A 163 0.15 14.16 6.25
N ASN A 164 -0.27 12.96 6.63
CA ASN A 164 0.69 11.90 6.97
C ASN A 164 1.44 11.45 5.71
N HIS A 165 2.60 12.02 5.42
CA HIS A 165 3.30 11.81 4.15
C HIS A 165 4.62 11.07 4.33
N SER A 166 5.48 11.48 5.26
CA SER A 166 6.76 10.81 5.55
C SER A 166 6.53 9.51 6.37
N SER A 167 5.71 8.61 5.82
CA SER A 167 5.08 7.46 6.46
C SER A 167 4.57 6.48 5.43
N PRO A 168 4.48 5.18 5.75
CA PRO A 168 5.25 4.47 6.77
C PRO A 168 6.65 4.14 6.26
N PHE A 169 7.64 4.11 7.14
CA PHE A 169 8.96 3.56 6.82
C PHE A 169 9.45 2.69 7.99
N THR A 170 10.00 1.51 7.69
CA THR A 170 10.37 0.53 8.71
C THR A 170 11.82 0.72 9.16
N THR A 171 12.10 0.48 10.45
CA THR A 171 13.47 0.30 10.92
C THR A 171 14.04 -1.05 10.49
N GLU A 172 15.35 -1.25 10.64
CA GLU A 172 16.08 -2.42 10.08
C GLU A 172 15.43 -3.78 10.41
N ASN A 173 14.79 -3.95 11.58
CA ASN A 173 14.09 -5.17 11.96
C ASN A 173 12.57 -5.00 12.15
N THR A 174 12.00 -3.91 11.61
CA THR A 174 10.61 -3.53 11.89
C THR A 174 10.36 -3.35 13.39
N GLU A 175 11.33 -2.83 14.14
CA GLU A 175 11.11 -2.45 15.54
C GLU A 175 10.11 -1.29 15.64
N TYR A 176 10.22 -0.37 14.69
CA TYR A 176 9.29 0.72 14.50
C TYR A 176 8.87 0.85 13.03
N VAL A 177 7.64 1.32 12.86
CA VAL A 177 7.16 1.97 11.66
C VAL A 177 7.03 3.46 11.98
N VAL A 178 7.61 4.32 11.15
CA VAL A 178 7.61 5.76 11.41
C VAL A 178 6.53 6.48 10.61
N ALA A 179 6.03 7.58 11.15
CA ALA A 179 5.08 8.46 10.49
C ALA A 179 5.45 9.93 10.76
N GLY A 180 5.04 10.84 9.88
CA GLY A 180 5.37 12.25 10.06
C GLY A 180 4.38 13.21 9.44
N THR A 181 4.30 14.39 10.05
CA THR A 181 3.42 15.49 9.67
C THR A 181 3.97 16.25 8.47
N ARG A 182 3.22 16.31 7.36
CA ARG A 182 3.52 17.21 6.25
C ARG A 182 2.96 18.61 6.47
N PHE A 183 1.76 18.73 7.05
CA PHE A 183 1.11 20.01 7.31
C PHE A 183 1.16 20.29 8.81
N GLY A 184 1.90 21.32 9.21
CA GLY A 184 1.91 21.73 10.61
C GLY A 184 0.49 21.91 11.15
N VAL A 185 0.27 21.51 12.39
CA VAL A 185 -1.00 21.68 13.11
C VAL A 185 -0.78 22.45 14.40
N PRO A 186 -1.78 23.20 14.92
CA PRO A 186 -1.63 23.88 16.19
C PRO A 186 -1.30 22.88 17.30
N TYR A 187 -0.32 23.22 18.15
CA TYR A 187 0.11 22.35 19.24
C TYR A 187 0.27 23.13 20.57
N PRO A 188 -0.46 22.76 21.64
CA PRO A 188 -1.57 21.81 21.64
C PRO A 188 -2.72 22.30 20.73
N GLN A 189 -3.54 21.38 20.23
CA GLN A 189 -4.64 21.71 19.33
C GLN A 189 -5.64 22.67 20.00
N ARG A 190 -5.83 23.85 19.40
CA ARG A 190 -6.66 24.93 19.93
C ARG A 190 -6.96 25.97 18.84
N ASP A 191 -7.95 26.81 19.09
CA ASP A 191 -8.28 27.93 18.22
C ASP A 191 -7.15 28.99 18.27
N VAL A 192 -6.49 29.19 17.12
CA VAL A 192 -5.44 30.18 16.90
C VAL A 192 -5.56 30.77 15.50
N GLU A 193 -5.10 32.01 15.32
CA GLU A 193 -5.01 32.61 14.00
C GLU A 193 -3.97 31.90 13.13
N ILE A 194 -4.30 31.64 11.86
CA ILE A 194 -3.39 30.95 10.92
C ILE A 194 -2.08 31.73 10.73
N ASN A 195 -2.11 33.06 10.78
CA ASN A 195 -0.91 33.90 10.66
C ASN A 195 0.09 33.71 11.81
N SER A 196 -0.31 33.04 12.89
CA SER A 196 0.59 32.63 13.98
C SER A 196 1.32 31.30 13.69
N TYR A 197 1.35 30.84 12.43
CA TYR A 197 1.87 29.53 12.01
C TYR A 197 3.21 29.16 12.67
N ALA A 198 4.26 29.97 12.49
CA ALA A 198 5.58 29.69 13.05
C ALA A 198 5.61 29.60 14.59
N GLU A 199 4.70 30.28 15.28
CA GLU A 199 4.60 30.27 16.74
C GLU A 199 3.81 29.05 17.24
N ASN A 200 2.57 28.89 16.74
CA ASN A 200 1.57 28.00 17.32
C ASN A 200 1.48 26.64 16.64
N PHE A 201 1.95 26.51 15.41
CA PHE A 201 1.90 25.26 14.67
C PHE A 201 3.21 24.49 14.90
N LYS A 202 3.14 23.16 14.88
CA LYS A 202 4.28 22.27 15.05
C LYS A 202 4.14 21.05 14.12
N GLY A 203 5.26 20.38 13.89
CA GLY A 203 5.32 19.08 13.20
C GLY A 203 5.58 17.96 14.20
N MET A 204 5.03 16.78 13.93
CA MET A 204 5.17 15.62 14.79
C MET A 204 5.77 14.45 14.00
N LEU A 205 6.87 13.88 14.51
CA LEU A 205 7.41 12.61 14.01
C LEU A 205 7.03 11.50 14.98
N THR A 206 6.29 10.50 14.51
CA THR A 206 5.71 9.44 15.31
C THR A 206 6.46 8.14 15.08
N PHE A 207 6.77 7.44 16.18
CA PHE A 207 7.36 6.11 16.15
C PHE A 207 6.32 5.11 16.68
N ILE A 208 5.85 4.27 15.77
CA ILE A 208 4.87 3.20 16.05
C ILE A 208 5.68 1.94 16.30
N LYS A 209 5.69 1.44 17.53
CA LYS A 209 6.34 0.17 17.84
C LYS A 209 5.53 -0.97 17.23
N VAL A 210 6.25 -1.94 16.67
CA VAL A 210 5.66 -3.17 16.15
C VAL A 210 6.12 -4.33 17.03
N ALA A 211 5.17 -5.10 17.55
CA ALA A 211 5.44 -6.30 18.34
C ALA A 211 5.83 -7.49 17.44
N ASP A 212 6.30 -8.59 18.04
CA ASP A 212 6.71 -9.79 17.30
C ASP A 212 5.57 -10.41 16.47
N ASP A 213 4.33 -10.26 16.92
CA ASP A 213 3.10 -10.69 16.23
C ASP A 213 2.56 -9.64 15.23
N GLY A 214 3.22 -8.49 15.14
CA GLY A 214 2.88 -7.38 14.25
C GLY A 214 1.98 -6.32 14.88
N GLY A 215 1.52 -6.48 16.12
CA GLY A 215 0.67 -5.49 16.79
C GLY A 215 1.34 -4.12 16.87
N MET A 216 0.58 -3.06 16.57
CA MET A 216 1.08 -1.68 16.50
C MET A 216 0.70 -0.87 17.75
N GLU A 217 1.63 -0.07 18.27
CA GLU A 217 1.39 0.88 19.36
C GLU A 217 2.19 2.17 19.13
N ILE A 218 1.58 3.35 19.28
CA ILE A 218 2.35 4.60 19.29
C ILE A 218 3.25 4.63 20.53
N ALA A 219 4.55 4.42 20.34
CA ALA A 219 5.50 4.39 21.45
C ALA A 219 5.81 5.80 21.96
N PHE A 220 6.08 6.71 21.02
CA PHE A 220 6.32 8.13 21.29
C PHE A 220 6.20 8.96 20.02
N GLN A 221 6.11 10.27 20.21
CA GLN A 221 6.26 11.26 19.17
C GLN A 221 7.38 12.26 19.52
N VAL A 222 7.98 12.89 18.52
CA VAL A 222 9.01 13.93 18.68
C VAL A 222 8.44 15.24 18.16
N LEU A 223 8.37 16.25 19.04
CA LEU A 223 7.83 17.57 18.70
C LEU A 223 8.89 18.41 17.98
N LEU A 224 8.57 18.87 16.78
CA LEU A 224 9.46 19.65 15.94
C LEU A 224 8.81 20.95 15.43
N PRO A 225 9.60 21.88 14.85
CA PRO A 225 9.06 23.03 14.13
C PRO A 225 8.02 22.63 13.07
N ALA A 226 7.16 23.56 12.66
CA ALA A 226 6.13 23.33 11.65
C ALA A 226 6.70 23.31 10.23
N PHE A 227 7.79 22.58 10.04
CA PHE A 227 8.30 22.27 8.71
C PHE A 227 7.38 21.24 8.05
N ASP A 228 7.42 21.21 6.73
CA ASP A 228 6.70 20.20 5.99
C ASP A 228 7.61 18.98 5.84
N TYR A 229 7.37 17.94 6.64
CA TYR A 229 8.13 16.68 6.58
C TYR A 229 7.61 15.84 5.41
N ASP A 230 8.49 15.59 4.44
CA ASP A 230 8.10 15.08 3.12
C ASP A 230 8.23 13.56 3.06
N LEU A 231 9.46 13.04 3.05
CA LEU A 231 9.75 11.61 3.02
C LEU A 231 10.58 11.21 4.24
N ALA A 232 10.59 9.91 4.53
CA ALA A 232 11.47 9.34 5.54
C ALA A 232 12.18 8.11 5.02
N HIS A 233 13.29 7.76 5.65
CA HIS A 233 13.89 6.44 5.52
C HIS A 233 14.67 6.13 6.79
N SER A 234 14.44 4.96 7.38
CA SER A 234 15.21 4.53 8.54
C SER A 234 16.58 4.01 8.14
N GLY A 235 17.59 4.31 8.96
CA GLY A 235 18.93 3.80 8.78
C GLY A 235 18.99 2.28 8.93
N LYS A 236 19.99 1.70 8.27
CA LYS A 236 20.27 0.27 8.23
C LYS A 236 21.78 0.08 8.29
N GLY A 237 22.29 -1.08 8.69
CA GLY A 237 23.74 -1.32 8.72
C GLY A 237 24.47 -0.28 9.57
N LYS A 238 25.32 0.56 8.95
CA LYS A 238 26.06 1.60 9.68
C LYS A 238 25.18 2.63 10.36
N SER A 239 24.07 3.02 9.75
CA SER A 239 23.14 4.02 10.27
C SER A 239 21.98 3.43 11.08
N ASN A 240 22.03 2.13 11.40
CA ASN A 240 21.06 1.53 12.30
C ASN A 240 20.99 2.31 13.62
N GLY A 241 19.78 2.51 14.13
CA GLY A 241 19.52 3.37 15.29
C GLY A 241 19.13 4.81 14.94
N TRP A 242 19.09 5.16 13.66
CA TRP A 242 18.70 6.48 13.17
C TRP A 242 17.56 6.41 12.15
N THR A 243 16.79 7.48 12.03
CA THR A 243 15.80 7.69 10.97
C THR A 243 15.94 9.08 10.40
N PHE A 244 15.85 9.22 9.09
CA PHE A 244 16.05 10.46 8.38
C PHE A 244 14.75 10.93 7.76
N PHE A 245 14.43 12.22 7.89
CA PHE A 245 13.23 12.82 7.33
C PHE A 245 13.59 14.06 6.53
N THR A 246 13.21 14.15 5.27
CA THR A 246 13.34 15.40 4.51
C THR A 246 12.32 16.42 4.97
N THR A 247 12.70 17.67 4.81
CA THR A 247 11.84 18.81 5.10
C THR A 247 11.88 19.80 3.94
N TYR A 248 10.75 20.41 3.67
CA TYR A 248 10.67 21.68 2.93
C TYR A 248 9.87 22.69 3.76
N ASN A 249 9.74 23.93 3.27
CA ASN A 249 9.07 25.00 4.00
C ASN A 249 9.70 25.25 5.39
N THR A 250 11.03 25.18 5.49
CA THR A 250 11.74 25.52 6.73
C THR A 250 11.59 27.00 7.10
N GLU A 251 11.10 27.82 6.16
CA GLU A 251 10.66 29.19 6.35
C GLU A 251 9.37 29.33 7.17
N GLN A 252 8.65 28.22 7.39
CA GLN A 252 7.38 28.14 8.14
C GLN A 252 6.33 29.14 7.62
N LYS A 253 6.09 29.10 6.31
CA LYS A 253 5.04 29.88 5.64
C LYS A 253 3.76 29.07 5.51
N ASN A 254 2.65 29.78 5.38
CA ASN A 254 1.29 29.21 5.38
C ASN A 254 0.44 29.65 4.16
N THR A 255 1.01 30.40 3.22
CA THR A 255 0.29 30.89 2.03
C THR A 255 1.27 31.18 0.90
N LEU A 256 0.79 31.06 -0.34
CA LEU A 256 1.58 31.24 -1.58
C LEU A 256 2.91 30.48 -1.51
N LEU A 257 2.85 29.19 -1.13
CA LEU A 257 4.04 28.41 -0.80
C LEU A 257 4.97 28.24 -2.02
N GLU A 258 4.43 28.28 -3.24
CA GLU A 258 5.22 28.31 -4.47
C GLU A 258 6.13 29.55 -4.60
N VAL A 259 5.83 30.61 -3.83
CA VAL A 259 6.64 31.82 -3.73
C VAL A 259 7.33 31.92 -2.36
N ALA A 260 6.65 31.57 -1.28
CA ALA A 260 7.04 31.91 0.08
C ALA A 260 7.85 30.80 0.78
N ALA A 261 7.60 29.53 0.44
CA ALA A 261 8.48 28.44 0.82
C ALA A 261 9.68 28.40 -0.13
N SER A 262 10.72 27.63 0.22
CA SER A 262 11.89 27.47 -0.64
C SER A 262 12.59 28.80 -0.94
N GLN A 263 12.64 29.72 0.02
CA GLN A 263 13.46 30.94 -0.06
C GLN A 263 14.89 30.68 0.43
N ASN A 264 15.06 29.78 1.39
CA ASN A 264 16.36 29.33 1.86
C ASN A 264 17.10 28.58 0.74
N ASP A 265 18.44 28.68 0.73
CA ASP A 265 19.27 27.89 -0.20
C ASP A 265 19.29 26.40 0.17
N LYS A 266 19.07 26.10 1.45
CA LYS A 266 19.02 24.75 2.01
C LYS A 266 17.88 24.66 3.01
N ASP A 267 17.09 23.61 2.89
CA ASP A 267 16.22 23.12 3.96
C ASP A 267 17.01 22.04 4.73
N PHE A 268 16.32 21.10 5.39
CA PHE A 268 16.99 20.08 6.21
C PHE A 268 16.57 18.66 5.88
N ILE A 269 17.47 17.72 6.17
CA ILE A 269 17.11 16.36 6.59
C ILE A 269 17.21 16.34 8.12
N ALA A 270 16.12 15.99 8.81
CA ALA A 270 16.10 15.73 10.24
C ALA A 270 16.59 14.31 10.50
N ALA A 271 17.75 14.16 11.14
CA ALA A 271 18.29 12.89 11.59
C ALA A 271 17.88 12.64 13.05
N VAL A 272 16.99 11.67 13.27
CA VAL A 272 16.46 11.29 14.58
C VAL A 272 17.15 10.02 15.09
N ASN A 273 17.79 10.08 16.25
CA ASN A 273 18.38 8.92 16.91
C ASN A 273 17.32 8.22 17.78
N TRP A 274 16.62 7.24 17.20
CA TRP A 274 15.53 6.55 17.88
C TRP A 274 16.04 5.66 19.03
N LYS A 275 17.30 5.19 19.00
CA LYS A 275 17.92 4.53 20.16
C LYS A 275 18.07 5.48 21.34
N LYS A 276 18.43 6.73 21.07
CA LYS A 276 18.48 7.78 22.10
C LYS A 276 17.08 8.12 22.62
N ALA A 277 16.08 8.10 21.76
CA ALA A 277 14.67 8.23 22.15
C ALA A 277 14.26 7.12 23.15
N GLU A 278 14.61 5.86 22.88
CA GLU A 278 14.35 4.74 23.80
C GLU A 278 14.97 4.96 25.17
N GLU A 279 16.23 5.43 25.24
CA GLU A 279 16.87 5.78 26.51
C GLU A 279 16.09 6.85 27.28
N TYR A 280 15.58 7.88 26.58
CA TYR A 280 14.80 8.95 27.21
C TYR A 280 13.43 8.48 27.68
N ILE A 281 12.77 7.62 26.91
CA ILE A 281 11.51 6.99 27.31
C ILE A 281 11.70 6.15 28.57
N GLN A 282 12.76 5.34 28.63
CA GLN A 282 13.08 4.53 29.81
C GLN A 282 13.42 5.38 31.05
N GLN A 283 14.06 6.54 30.85
CA GLN A 283 14.34 7.51 31.92
C GLN A 283 13.12 8.32 32.38
N GLY A 284 11.96 8.18 31.72
CA GLY A 284 10.78 8.98 32.00
C GLY A 284 10.86 10.43 31.51
N LYS A 285 11.78 10.74 30.58
CA LYS A 285 11.97 12.09 30.02
C LYS A 285 11.06 12.34 28.82
N PHE A 286 9.76 12.27 29.06
CA PHE A 286 8.72 12.60 28.10
C PHE A 286 7.59 13.37 28.78
N LYS A 287 6.75 14.03 27.99
CA LYS A 287 5.47 14.56 28.45
C LYS A 287 4.36 13.61 28.01
N GLU A 288 3.44 13.27 28.90
CA GLU A 288 2.16 12.68 28.48
C GLU A 288 1.24 13.80 28.03
N ILE A 289 0.73 13.70 26.81
CA ILE A 289 -0.07 14.74 26.17
C ILE A 289 -1.42 14.16 25.78
N PRO A 290 -2.55 14.81 26.13
CA PRO A 290 -3.86 14.39 25.67
C PRO A 290 -3.92 14.35 24.14
N ALA A 291 -4.40 13.24 23.60
CA ALA A 291 -4.51 13.00 22.17
C ALA A 291 -5.59 11.95 21.92
N ARG A 292 -6.61 12.29 21.13
CA ARG A 292 -7.70 11.36 20.81
C ARG A 292 -7.44 10.73 19.44
N TYR A 293 -7.37 9.41 19.37
CA TYR A 293 -7.14 8.67 18.12
C TYR A 293 -7.73 7.27 18.18
N ALA A 294 -8.11 6.70 17.03
CA ALA A 294 -8.62 5.34 16.94
C ALA A 294 -7.50 4.31 16.71
N HIS A 295 -7.69 3.12 17.27
CA HIS A 295 -6.90 1.93 17.00
C HIS A 295 -7.85 0.79 16.64
N ASN A 296 -7.76 0.34 15.40
CA ASN A 296 -8.67 -0.64 14.81
C ASN A 296 -7.93 -1.96 14.56
N LEU A 297 -8.53 -3.06 14.97
CA LEU A 297 -7.94 -4.40 14.90
C LEU A 297 -8.93 -5.38 14.29
N TYR A 298 -8.50 -6.12 13.27
CA TYR A 298 -9.24 -7.23 12.68
C TYR A 298 -8.73 -8.57 13.21
N SER A 299 -9.64 -9.49 13.46
CA SER A 299 -9.32 -10.83 13.94
C SER A 299 -9.76 -11.88 12.94
N ASP A 300 -8.80 -12.66 12.43
CA ASP A 300 -9.06 -13.84 11.59
C ASP A 300 -9.83 -14.96 12.30
N LYS A 301 -9.86 -14.96 13.64
CA LYS A 301 -10.62 -15.98 14.39
C LYS A 301 -12.08 -15.60 14.49
N ASN A 302 -12.32 -14.36 14.84
CA ASN A 302 -13.67 -13.83 15.02
C ASN A 302 -14.25 -13.29 13.72
N HIS A 303 -13.47 -13.21 12.63
CA HIS A 303 -13.79 -12.53 11.37
C HIS A 303 -14.42 -11.16 11.58
N SER A 304 -13.88 -10.36 12.51
CA SER A 304 -14.47 -9.06 12.85
C SER A 304 -13.42 -8.07 13.31
N GLY A 305 -13.64 -6.82 12.92
CA GLY A 305 -12.94 -5.64 13.37
C GLY A 305 -13.43 -5.14 14.72
N THR A 306 -12.57 -4.45 15.45
CA THR A 306 -12.88 -3.66 16.63
C THR A 306 -12.23 -2.29 16.51
N SER A 307 -12.76 -1.28 17.19
CA SER A 307 -12.19 0.07 17.23
C SER A 307 -12.14 0.56 18.67
N THR A 308 -10.95 0.93 19.12
CA THR A 308 -10.70 1.46 20.46
C THR A 308 -10.21 2.89 20.37
N MET A 309 -10.78 3.78 21.19
CA MET A 309 -10.33 5.16 21.30
C MET A 309 -9.25 5.28 22.35
N MET A 310 -8.10 5.81 21.94
CA MET A 310 -6.96 6.14 22.80
C MET A 310 -7.01 7.64 23.14
N ASP A 311 -6.42 8.04 24.27
CA ASP A 311 -6.62 9.38 24.85
C ASP A 311 -5.34 10.16 25.17
N LYS A 312 -4.16 9.55 24.99
CA LYS A 312 -2.87 10.20 25.24
C LYS A 312 -1.73 9.58 24.44
N VAL A 313 -0.66 10.36 24.27
CA VAL A 313 0.61 9.93 23.66
C VAL A 313 1.79 10.48 24.47
N LYS A 314 2.94 9.80 24.37
CA LYS A 314 4.20 10.28 24.92
C LYS A 314 4.90 11.18 23.92
N VAL A 315 5.31 12.37 24.33
CA VAL A 315 6.00 13.34 23.48
C VAL A 315 7.37 13.66 24.05
N LEU A 316 8.40 13.50 23.21
CA LEU A 316 9.76 13.93 23.46
C LEU A 316 9.95 15.36 22.96
N LEU A 317 10.56 16.20 23.79
CA LEU A 317 10.90 17.58 23.46
C LEU A 317 12.41 17.63 23.18
N PRO A 318 12.87 17.92 21.95
CA PRO A 318 14.30 17.96 21.63
C PRO A 318 15.13 18.85 22.58
N SER A 319 14.57 19.96 23.06
CA SER A 319 15.20 20.84 24.05
C SER A 319 15.47 20.19 25.42
N GLU A 320 14.71 19.15 25.79
CA GLU A 320 14.90 18.35 27.01
C GLU A 320 15.65 17.03 26.72
N CYS A 321 15.89 16.73 25.44
CA CYS A 321 16.48 15.49 24.94
C CYS A 321 17.71 15.75 24.03
N PRO A 322 18.83 16.32 24.54
CA PRO A 322 20.00 16.62 23.72
C PRO A 322 20.54 15.42 22.94
N GLY A 323 20.80 15.62 21.65
CA GLY A 323 21.30 14.58 20.76
C GLY A 323 20.23 13.60 20.24
N LEU A 324 18.95 13.85 20.52
CA LEU A 324 17.83 13.13 19.90
C LEU A 324 17.70 13.45 18.40
N VAL A 325 17.88 14.72 18.02
CA VAL A 325 17.70 15.21 16.64
C VAL A 325 18.88 16.07 16.24
N TYR A 326 19.29 15.96 14.98
CA TYR A 326 20.21 16.89 14.31
C TYR A 326 19.65 17.27 12.94
N PHE A 327 19.89 18.50 12.49
CA PHE A 327 19.54 18.92 11.13
C PHE A 327 20.76 18.89 10.22
N LEU A 328 20.59 18.25 9.06
CA LEU A 328 21.57 18.20 7.97
C LEU A 328 21.11 19.15 6.86
N PRO A 329 21.80 20.29 6.64
CA PRO A 329 21.44 21.22 5.56
C PRO A 329 21.41 20.51 4.20
N THR A 330 20.33 20.65 3.44
CA THR A 330 20.13 19.94 2.17
C THR A 330 19.48 20.86 1.11
N PRO A 331 20.14 21.10 -0.03
CA PRO A 331 19.58 21.90 -1.13
C PRO A 331 18.64 21.08 -2.01
N LYS A 332 17.52 21.59 -2.52
CA LYS A 332 16.73 22.72 -2.00
C LYS A 332 15.28 22.26 -1.98
N SER A 333 14.63 22.36 -0.83
CA SER A 333 13.31 21.76 -0.58
C SER A 333 13.27 20.30 -1.00
N PRO A 334 14.20 19.48 -0.46
CA PRO A 334 14.38 18.10 -0.87
C PRO A 334 13.08 17.30 -0.68
N HIS A 335 12.85 16.39 -1.64
CA HIS A 335 11.71 15.47 -1.65
C HIS A 335 12.08 14.15 -0.96
N GLY A 336 12.63 13.18 -1.69
CA GLY A 336 13.02 11.88 -1.15
C GLY A 336 14.28 11.93 -0.28
N VAL A 337 14.36 11.02 0.68
CA VAL A 337 15.56 10.71 1.45
C VAL A 337 15.81 9.22 1.43
N ASP A 338 16.89 8.80 0.80
CA ASP A 338 17.11 7.38 0.52
C ASP A 338 18.44 6.93 1.12
N VAL A 339 18.39 5.88 1.93
CA VAL A 339 19.57 5.33 2.62
C VAL A 339 20.11 4.15 1.83
N ASP A 340 21.38 4.23 1.44
CA ASP A 340 22.02 3.18 0.65
C ASP A 340 22.06 1.82 1.40
N PRO A 341 22.23 0.69 0.70
CA PRO A 341 22.24 -0.64 1.33
C PRO A 341 23.29 -0.82 2.44
N THR A 342 24.37 -0.03 2.46
CA THR A 342 25.39 -0.09 3.52
C THR A 342 25.03 0.75 4.75
N GLY A 343 24.10 1.71 4.59
CA GLY A 343 23.75 2.71 5.58
C GLY A 343 24.76 3.84 5.74
N GLU A 344 25.78 3.89 4.88
CA GLU A 344 26.79 4.95 4.91
C GLU A 344 26.26 6.25 4.32
N TYR A 345 25.47 6.18 3.26
CA TYR A 345 25.11 7.32 2.44
C TYR A 345 23.61 7.61 2.53
N ILE A 346 23.29 8.88 2.73
CA ILE A 346 21.92 9.40 2.79
C ILE A 346 21.74 10.36 1.63
N VAL A 347 20.95 9.98 0.64
CA VAL A 347 20.72 10.76 -0.58
C VAL A 347 19.58 11.74 -0.33
N GLY A 348 19.87 13.04 -0.39
CA GLY A 348 18.85 14.10 -0.34
C GLY A 348 18.44 14.50 -1.75
N ASN A 349 17.23 14.11 -2.17
CA ASN A 349 16.74 14.38 -3.53
C ASN A 349 16.28 15.83 -3.63
N GLY A 350 17.17 16.67 -4.14
CA GLY A 350 17.10 18.12 -3.96
C GLY A 350 15.99 18.87 -4.69
N LYS A 351 15.04 18.22 -5.38
CA LYS A 351 13.87 18.77 -6.10
C LYS A 351 14.16 20.04 -6.94
N LEU A 352 14.32 21.19 -6.30
CA LEU A 352 14.63 22.47 -6.94
C LEU A 352 16.13 22.67 -7.22
N SER A 353 16.99 21.86 -6.62
CA SER A 353 18.42 21.78 -6.91
C SER A 353 18.68 20.90 -8.13
N ALA A 354 19.52 21.38 -9.04
CA ALA A 354 20.01 20.60 -10.18
C ALA A 354 21.04 19.54 -9.77
N ASP A 355 21.74 19.76 -8.65
CA ASP A 355 22.71 18.83 -8.08
C ASP A 355 22.05 17.92 -7.04
N LEU A 356 22.47 16.66 -6.99
CA LEU A 356 22.02 15.67 -6.02
C LEU A 356 23.04 15.54 -4.88
N THR A 357 22.64 15.92 -3.66
CA THR A 357 23.52 15.89 -2.50
C THR A 357 23.46 14.54 -1.81
N VAL A 358 24.63 13.96 -1.53
CA VAL A 358 24.76 12.71 -0.77
C VAL A 358 25.50 13.00 0.53
N HIS A 359 24.83 12.82 1.66
CA HIS A 359 25.42 12.93 3.00
C HIS A 359 26.11 11.61 3.39
N SER A 360 27.11 11.69 4.27
CA SER A 360 27.77 10.52 4.85
C SER A 360 27.45 10.41 6.34
N PHE A 361 26.95 9.25 6.75
CA PHE A 361 26.65 8.94 8.14
C PHE A 361 27.90 8.96 9.03
N THR A 362 29.02 8.42 8.54
CA THR A 362 30.30 8.46 9.28
C THR A 362 30.75 9.91 9.50
N ARG A 363 30.61 10.75 8.48
CA ARG A 363 30.93 12.18 8.57
C ARG A 363 29.97 12.92 9.50
N MET A 364 28.67 12.60 9.46
CA MET A 364 27.66 13.15 10.38
C MET A 364 28.01 12.87 11.84
N LEU A 365 28.34 11.62 12.20
CA LEU A 365 28.75 11.29 13.57
C LEU A 365 30.01 12.04 14.00
N LYS A 366 31.00 12.17 13.10
CA LYS A 366 32.21 12.95 13.37
C LYS A 366 31.92 14.44 13.54
N ALA A 367 30.99 15.00 12.77
CA ALA A 367 30.56 16.39 12.92
C ALA A 367 29.86 16.61 14.27
N ILE A 368 29.04 15.65 14.72
CA ILE A 368 28.41 15.67 16.05
C ILE A 368 29.46 15.62 17.16
N GLU A 369 30.42 14.68 17.09
CA GLU A 369 31.51 14.53 18.07
C GLU A 369 32.36 15.81 18.18
N ASN A 370 32.68 16.42 17.04
CA ASN A 370 33.48 17.65 16.98
C ASN A 370 32.67 18.93 17.26
N GLN A 371 31.38 18.80 17.55
CA GLN A 371 30.46 19.94 17.71
C GLN A 371 30.52 20.92 16.52
N ALA A 372 30.65 20.38 15.31
CA ALA A 372 30.77 21.15 14.08
C ALA A 372 29.40 21.68 13.63
N PHE A 373 28.82 22.55 14.45
CA PHE A 373 27.51 23.15 14.25
C PHE A 373 27.66 24.54 13.62
N GLU A 374 26.73 24.90 12.74
CA GLU A 374 26.66 26.25 12.14
C GLU A 374 25.61 27.13 12.80
N SER A 375 24.53 26.53 13.30
CA SER A 375 23.43 27.22 13.96
C SER A 375 22.61 26.26 14.82
N GLU A 376 21.55 26.77 15.42
CA GLU A 376 20.56 25.99 16.18
C GLU A 376 19.16 26.46 15.79
N VAL A 377 18.25 25.51 15.60
CA VAL A 377 16.83 25.79 15.31
C VAL A 377 15.98 25.08 16.35
N ALA A 378 15.23 25.86 17.14
CA ALA A 378 14.36 25.35 18.20
C ALA A 378 15.06 24.38 19.20
N GLY A 379 16.31 24.67 19.58
CA GLY A 379 17.08 23.80 20.48
C GLY A 379 17.78 22.63 19.79
N ILE A 380 17.69 22.52 18.45
CA ILE A 380 18.23 21.42 17.66
C ILE A 380 19.46 21.91 16.89
N PRO A 381 20.64 21.28 17.05
CA PRO A 381 21.84 21.67 16.32
C PRO A 381 21.70 21.45 14.82
N VAL A 382 22.16 22.43 14.04
CA VAL A 382 22.33 22.34 12.59
C VAL A 382 23.81 22.05 12.31
N LEU A 383 24.08 20.92 11.67
CA LEU A 383 25.45 20.50 11.32
C LEU A 383 25.98 21.35 10.16
N LYS A 384 27.29 21.65 10.16
CA LYS A 384 27.94 22.32 9.01
C LYS A 384 27.83 21.45 7.76
N PHE A 385 27.32 22.03 6.68
CA PHE A 385 27.08 21.32 5.42
C PHE A 385 28.33 20.58 4.90
N GLU A 386 29.47 21.26 4.82
CA GLU A 386 30.72 20.71 4.26
C GLU A 386 31.29 19.57 5.09
N GLU A 387 30.93 19.50 6.37
CA GLU A 387 31.39 18.46 7.29
C GLU A 387 30.59 17.18 7.14
N VAL A 388 29.36 17.22 6.63
CA VAL A 388 28.45 16.06 6.53
C VAL A 388 28.27 15.52 5.12
N VAL A 389 28.55 16.32 4.08
CA VAL A 389 28.45 15.89 2.68
C VAL A 389 29.49 14.81 2.36
N GLY A 390 29.05 13.66 1.87
CA GLY A 390 29.90 12.59 1.33
C GLY A 390 30.28 12.82 -0.14
N GLY A 391 29.37 13.41 -0.92
CA GLY A 391 29.55 13.69 -2.34
C GLY A 391 28.38 14.42 -2.97
N VAL A 392 28.54 14.80 -4.23
CA VAL A 392 27.51 15.47 -5.04
C VAL A 392 27.54 14.87 -6.44
N VAL A 393 26.39 14.38 -6.91
CA VAL A 393 26.22 14.03 -8.33
C VAL A 393 25.89 15.33 -9.06
N LYS A 394 26.78 15.73 -9.97
CA LYS A 394 26.72 17.04 -10.64
C LYS A 394 25.86 17.00 -11.89
N GLU A 395 24.92 17.94 -11.97
CA GLU A 395 24.00 18.12 -13.10
C GLU A 395 23.35 16.82 -13.66
N PRO A 396 22.89 15.88 -12.81
CA PRO A 396 22.28 14.62 -13.28
C PRO A 396 20.89 14.79 -13.91
N GLY A 397 20.28 15.97 -13.89
CA GLY A 397 18.97 16.21 -14.51
C GLY A 397 18.19 17.31 -13.79
N LEU A 398 16.91 17.47 -14.13
CA LEU A 398 16.06 18.50 -13.53
C LEU A 398 14.92 17.88 -12.73
N GLY A 399 14.79 18.28 -11.46
CA GLY A 399 13.73 17.79 -10.57
C GLY A 399 14.01 16.44 -9.93
N PRO A 400 15.15 16.20 -9.25
CA PRO A 400 15.41 14.93 -8.59
C PRO A 400 14.39 14.69 -7.46
N LEU A 401 13.67 13.56 -7.48
CA LEU A 401 12.63 13.26 -6.47
C LEU A 401 12.91 12.04 -5.60
N HIS A 402 13.38 10.94 -6.16
CA HIS A 402 13.52 9.66 -5.43
C HIS A 402 14.68 8.84 -5.97
N THR A 403 15.36 8.09 -5.11
CA THR A 403 16.49 7.23 -5.44
C THR A 403 16.32 5.81 -4.92
N GLU A 404 16.55 4.81 -5.78
CA GLU A 404 16.63 3.40 -5.39
C GLU A 404 18.00 2.81 -5.72
N PHE A 405 18.34 1.67 -5.12
CA PHE A 405 19.66 1.06 -5.25
C PHE A 405 19.61 -0.35 -5.85
N ASP A 406 20.66 -0.75 -6.57
CA ASP A 406 20.89 -2.14 -6.97
C ASP A 406 21.96 -2.83 -6.11
N ALA A 407 22.08 -4.15 -6.26
CA ALA A 407 23.08 -4.96 -5.57
C ALA A 407 24.54 -4.69 -6.02
N ASN A 408 24.73 -3.92 -7.08
CA ASN A 408 26.02 -3.65 -7.69
C ASN A 408 26.61 -2.29 -7.26
N GLY A 409 25.98 -1.62 -6.28
CA GLY A 409 26.42 -0.32 -5.78
C GLY A 409 26.13 0.83 -6.75
N ASN A 410 25.10 0.68 -7.58
CA ASN A 410 24.56 1.79 -8.37
C ASN A 410 23.26 2.29 -7.73
N ALA A 411 22.97 3.55 -7.97
CA ALA A 411 21.75 4.22 -7.58
C ALA A 411 21.02 4.71 -8.83
N TYR A 412 19.70 4.77 -8.77
CA TYR A 412 18.79 5.14 -9.85
C TYR A 412 17.89 6.25 -9.32
N THR A 413 18.00 7.44 -9.90
CA THR A 413 17.26 8.62 -9.43
C THR A 413 16.27 9.10 -10.47
N THR A 414 15.04 9.42 -10.06
CA THR A 414 14.02 10.03 -10.91
C THR A 414 14.22 11.53 -11.07
N PHE A 415 13.99 12.03 -12.29
CA PHE A 415 14.01 13.46 -12.59
C PHE A 415 12.69 13.88 -13.23
N PHE A 416 11.86 14.58 -12.46
CA PHE A 416 10.48 14.90 -12.81
C PHE A 416 10.35 15.84 -14.02
N ILE A 417 11.20 16.88 -14.06
CA ILE A 417 11.10 17.94 -15.08
C ILE A 417 11.72 17.46 -16.40
N SER A 418 12.90 16.83 -16.35
CA SER A 418 13.51 16.24 -17.54
C SER A 418 12.88 14.92 -17.96
N SER A 419 12.01 14.34 -17.13
CA SER A 419 11.24 13.12 -17.40
C SER A 419 12.14 11.93 -17.76
N GLU A 420 13.08 11.62 -16.88
CA GLU A 420 14.08 10.56 -17.08
C GLU A 420 14.48 9.90 -15.76
N ILE A 421 15.14 8.75 -15.87
CA ILE A 421 15.86 8.10 -14.76
C ILE A 421 17.34 8.11 -15.09
N VAL A 422 18.17 8.43 -14.09
CA VAL A 422 19.61 8.45 -14.20
C VAL A 422 20.23 7.41 -13.26
N LYS A 423 21.03 6.52 -13.83
CA LYS A 423 21.86 5.55 -13.11
C LYS A 423 23.21 6.18 -12.82
N TRP A 424 23.64 6.14 -11.58
CA TRP A 424 24.93 6.67 -11.14
C TRP A 424 25.60 5.74 -10.11
N LYS A 425 26.91 5.88 -9.93
CA LYS A 425 27.71 5.01 -9.07
C LYS A 425 27.86 5.57 -7.65
N VAL A 426 27.45 4.80 -6.64
CA VAL A 426 27.63 5.19 -5.24
C VAL A 426 29.12 5.21 -4.88
N GLY A 427 29.57 6.27 -4.20
CA GLY A 427 30.96 6.47 -3.78
C GLY A 427 31.81 7.25 -4.78
N THR A 428 31.60 7.10 -6.09
CA THR A 428 32.28 7.91 -7.12
C THR A 428 31.41 9.04 -7.67
N TRP A 429 30.09 8.95 -7.50
CA TRP A 429 29.10 9.95 -7.91
C TRP A 429 29.03 10.15 -9.43
N GLU A 430 29.57 9.20 -10.19
CA GLU A 430 29.63 9.25 -11.66
C GLU A 430 28.31 8.78 -12.27
N VAL A 431 27.79 9.56 -13.23
CA VAL A 431 26.63 9.15 -14.04
C VAL A 431 27.05 8.08 -15.05
N LEU A 432 26.37 6.95 -15.03
CA LEU A 432 26.69 5.77 -15.84
C LEU A 432 25.73 5.61 -17.04
N ASP A 433 24.45 5.90 -16.83
CA ASP A 433 23.42 5.77 -17.86
C ASP A 433 22.21 6.64 -17.58
N ARG A 434 21.40 6.86 -18.61
CA ARG A 434 20.15 7.63 -18.53
C ARG A 434 19.10 7.01 -19.45
N THR A 435 17.84 7.08 -19.05
CA THR A 435 16.73 6.62 -19.88
C THR A 435 15.51 7.52 -19.73
N PRO A 436 14.78 7.84 -20.82
CA PRO A 436 13.55 8.60 -20.73
C PRO A 436 12.43 7.82 -20.01
N CYS A 437 11.57 8.58 -19.32
CA CYS A 437 10.30 8.15 -18.73
C CYS A 437 9.15 8.94 -19.37
N TYR A 438 7.96 8.36 -19.36
CA TYR A 438 6.82 8.88 -20.12
C TYR A 438 5.53 8.93 -19.27
N TYR A 439 5.23 10.03 -18.58
CA TYR A 439 6.08 11.21 -18.35
C TYR A 439 6.04 11.65 -16.89
N SER A 440 6.98 12.52 -16.52
CA SER A 440 7.03 13.17 -15.22
C SER A 440 7.02 12.15 -14.09
N VAL A 441 8.09 11.36 -14.06
CA VAL A 441 8.28 10.29 -13.09
C VAL A 441 8.37 10.86 -11.67
N GLY A 442 7.58 10.28 -10.77
CA GLY A 442 7.62 10.62 -9.34
C GLY A 442 8.65 9.75 -8.63
N HIS A 443 8.18 8.65 -8.05
CA HIS A 443 9.02 7.63 -7.43
C HIS A 443 9.36 6.50 -8.39
N LEU A 444 10.33 5.68 -7.97
CA LEU A 444 10.67 4.41 -8.59
C LEU A 444 10.75 3.32 -7.52
N MET A 445 10.69 2.06 -7.93
CA MET A 445 10.87 0.90 -7.06
C MET A 445 11.82 -0.10 -7.72
N ILE A 446 12.79 -0.59 -6.97
CA ILE A 446 13.54 -1.82 -7.28
C ILE A 446 13.15 -2.84 -6.21
N PRO A 447 12.84 -4.11 -6.52
CA PRO A 447 12.49 -5.07 -5.47
C PRO A 447 13.59 -5.16 -4.39
N GLY A 448 13.24 -4.79 -3.16
CA GLY A 448 14.17 -4.64 -2.03
C GLY A 448 15.26 -3.55 -2.19
N GLY A 449 15.08 -2.58 -3.10
CA GLY A 449 16.05 -1.51 -3.41
C GLY A 449 16.38 -0.60 -2.23
N ASP A 450 15.38 -0.40 -1.36
CA ASP A 450 15.43 0.32 -0.11
C ASP A 450 15.85 -0.58 1.07
N SER A 451 16.35 -1.78 0.80
CA SER A 451 16.85 -2.72 1.81
C SER A 451 18.37 -2.89 1.73
N LYS A 452 18.95 -3.74 2.57
CA LYS A 452 20.37 -4.15 2.47
C LYS A 452 20.63 -5.12 1.32
N ASN A 453 19.59 -5.74 0.77
CA ASN A 453 19.70 -6.76 -0.27
C ASN A 453 18.79 -6.48 -1.48
N PRO A 454 19.05 -5.42 -2.26
CA PRO A 454 18.34 -5.16 -3.50
C PRO A 454 18.40 -6.30 -4.51
N GLN A 455 17.32 -6.48 -5.27
CA GLN A 455 17.22 -7.45 -6.36
C GLN A 455 17.25 -6.71 -7.70
N GLY A 456 18.44 -6.27 -8.11
CA GLY A 456 18.72 -5.41 -9.27
C GLY A 456 18.50 -6.06 -10.64
N LYS A 457 17.31 -6.63 -10.87
CA LYS A 457 16.87 -7.17 -12.17
C LYS A 457 15.87 -6.24 -12.83
N TYR A 458 14.87 -5.79 -12.07
CA TYR A 458 13.80 -4.93 -12.55
C TYR A 458 13.73 -3.63 -11.76
N MET A 459 13.30 -2.57 -12.43
CA MET A 459 12.97 -1.28 -11.85
C MET A 459 11.62 -0.83 -12.40
N VAL A 460 10.72 -0.35 -11.54
CA VAL A 460 9.42 0.21 -11.93
C VAL A 460 9.43 1.71 -11.69
N ALA A 461 9.12 2.50 -12.71
CA ALA A 461 8.94 3.95 -12.63
C ALA A 461 7.45 4.30 -12.53
N LEU A 462 7.07 5.18 -11.61
CA LEU A 462 5.68 5.60 -11.40
C LEU A 462 5.46 7.01 -11.97
N ASN A 463 4.86 7.07 -13.16
CA ASN A 463 4.70 8.31 -13.92
C ASN A 463 3.40 9.04 -13.59
N LYS A 464 3.49 10.37 -13.51
CA LYS A 464 2.39 11.26 -13.09
C LYS A 464 1.59 11.84 -14.24
N ILE A 465 2.09 11.72 -15.47
CA ILE A 465 1.43 12.27 -16.65
C ILE A 465 1.44 11.23 -17.78
N THR A 466 0.26 10.68 -18.09
CA THR A 466 0.11 9.58 -19.05
C THR A 466 0.02 10.02 -20.51
N LYS A 467 -0.69 11.10 -20.83
CA LYS A 467 -0.87 11.60 -22.22
C LYS A 467 -1.21 10.50 -23.23
N ASP A 468 -0.28 10.20 -24.14
CA ASP A 468 -0.44 9.41 -25.36
C ASP A 468 0.05 7.95 -25.21
N ARG A 469 0.34 7.50 -23.98
CA ARG A 469 0.81 6.13 -23.73
C ARG A 469 -0.26 5.06 -23.91
N TYR A 470 -1.53 5.41 -23.75
CA TYR A 470 -2.65 4.48 -23.88
C TYR A 470 -3.73 5.01 -24.82
N LEU A 471 -4.69 4.14 -25.16
CA LEU A 471 -5.91 4.58 -25.82
C LEU A 471 -6.62 5.63 -24.93
N PRO A 472 -7.10 6.74 -25.51
CA PRO A 472 -7.71 7.82 -24.73
C PRO A 472 -9.02 7.36 -24.08
N THR A 473 -9.16 7.60 -22.78
CA THR A 473 -10.34 7.24 -21.97
C THR A 473 -11.17 8.44 -21.54
N GLY A 474 -10.89 9.63 -22.08
CA GLY A 474 -11.55 10.89 -21.71
C GLY A 474 -10.59 11.88 -21.03
N PRO A 475 -11.12 12.88 -20.31
CA PRO A 475 -10.30 13.88 -19.61
C PRO A 475 -9.43 13.31 -18.48
N GLU A 476 -9.85 12.19 -17.90
CA GLU A 476 -9.10 11.45 -16.89
C GLU A 476 -8.44 10.22 -17.54
N LEU A 477 -7.17 10.01 -17.21
CA LEU A 477 -6.38 8.88 -17.68
C LEU A 477 -5.85 8.12 -16.47
N CYS A 478 -5.78 6.80 -16.56
CA CYS A 478 -5.00 6.02 -15.60
C CYS A 478 -3.53 6.46 -15.67
N HIS A 479 -2.88 6.50 -14.51
CA HIS A 479 -1.43 6.69 -14.42
C HIS A 479 -0.69 5.49 -15.01
N ALA A 480 0.56 5.69 -15.40
CA ALA A 480 1.38 4.68 -16.07
C ALA A 480 2.53 4.24 -15.16
N ALA A 481 2.67 2.93 -14.96
CA ALA A 481 3.90 2.33 -14.48
C ALA A 481 4.73 1.85 -15.68
N GLN A 482 6.06 2.05 -15.61
CA GLN A 482 7.00 1.57 -16.62
C GLN A 482 8.01 0.62 -16.00
N LEU A 483 8.09 -0.60 -16.52
CA LEU A 483 9.03 -1.63 -16.11
C LEU A 483 10.28 -1.58 -16.98
N TYR A 484 11.45 -1.50 -16.34
CA TYR A 484 12.76 -1.51 -16.96
C TYR A 484 13.58 -2.74 -16.52
N ASP A 485 14.34 -3.32 -17.44
CA ASP A 485 15.45 -4.23 -17.14
C ASP A 485 16.69 -3.39 -16.77
N ILE A 486 17.25 -3.70 -15.60
CA ILE A 486 18.47 -3.08 -15.04
C ILE A 486 19.56 -4.12 -14.74
N SER A 487 19.39 -5.37 -15.19
CA SER A 487 20.34 -6.46 -14.94
C SER A 487 21.67 -6.29 -15.69
N GLY A 488 21.69 -5.49 -16.77
CA GLY A 488 22.88 -5.17 -17.55
C GLY A 488 23.44 -3.77 -17.30
N ASP A 489 24.39 -3.37 -18.15
CA ASP A 489 25.01 -2.05 -18.05
C ASP A 489 24.03 -0.91 -18.36
N LYS A 490 23.13 -1.14 -19.33
CA LYS A 490 22.14 -0.18 -19.83
C LYS A 490 20.74 -0.43 -19.30
N ILE A 491 20.03 0.64 -18.97
CA ILE A 491 18.62 0.60 -18.57
C ILE A 491 17.76 0.39 -19.82
N LYS A 492 16.89 -0.63 -19.83
CA LYS A 492 16.05 -0.95 -21.00
C LYS A 492 14.57 -1.00 -20.62
N LEU A 493 13.76 -0.15 -21.25
CA LEU A 493 12.31 -0.19 -21.07
C LEU A 493 11.76 -1.50 -21.64
N LEU A 494 10.94 -2.20 -20.86
CA LEU A 494 10.31 -3.47 -21.24
C LEU A 494 8.80 -3.36 -21.47
N LEU A 495 8.10 -2.70 -20.55
CA LEU A 495 6.63 -2.69 -20.52
C LEU A 495 6.10 -1.40 -19.89
N ASP A 496 5.00 -0.88 -20.43
CA ASP A 496 4.17 0.14 -19.81
C ASP A 496 2.82 -0.48 -19.45
N PHE A 497 2.30 -0.25 -18.24
CA PHE A 497 0.99 -0.75 -17.82
C PHE A 497 0.24 0.25 -16.92
N PRO A 498 -1.10 0.36 -17.07
CA PRO A 498 -1.90 1.32 -16.31
C PRO A 498 -2.00 0.91 -14.84
N THR A 499 -2.15 1.90 -13.96
CA THR A 499 -2.25 1.71 -12.51
C THR A 499 -3.54 2.27 -11.91
N VAL A 500 -3.85 1.88 -10.66
CA VAL A 500 -5.05 2.29 -9.91
C VAL A 500 -4.75 3.53 -9.06
N GLY A 501 -5.58 4.56 -9.19
CA GLY A 501 -5.72 5.66 -8.22
C GLY A 501 -4.50 6.57 -8.00
N GLU A 502 -3.54 6.61 -8.94
CA GLU A 502 -2.24 7.30 -8.81
C GLU A 502 -1.33 6.73 -7.71
N PRO A 503 -0.60 5.64 -7.97
CA PRO A 503 0.40 5.17 -7.02
C PRO A 503 1.47 6.24 -6.77
N HIS A 504 1.67 6.59 -5.50
CA HIS A 504 2.75 7.48 -5.08
C HIS A 504 4.08 6.74 -4.97
N TYR A 505 4.05 5.54 -4.36
CA TYR A 505 5.21 4.68 -4.20
C TYR A 505 4.85 3.19 -4.32
N ALA A 506 5.86 2.33 -4.35
CA ALA A 506 5.70 0.89 -4.50
C ALA A 506 6.80 0.12 -3.76
N GLN A 507 6.49 -1.13 -3.39
CA GLN A 507 7.43 -2.09 -2.80
C GLN A 507 7.39 -3.40 -3.58
N GLY A 508 8.56 -3.98 -3.84
CA GLY A 508 8.70 -5.23 -4.58
C GLY A 508 9.36 -6.32 -3.74
N ILE A 509 8.87 -7.56 -3.85
CA ILE A 509 9.46 -8.72 -3.18
C ILE A 509 9.30 -9.98 -4.01
N SER A 510 10.30 -10.85 -3.94
CA SER A 510 10.27 -12.16 -4.61
C SER A 510 9.05 -12.97 -4.17
N ALA A 511 8.34 -13.54 -5.16
CA ALA A 511 7.08 -14.24 -4.94
C ALA A 511 7.22 -15.44 -4.01
N ASP A 512 8.37 -16.12 -4.03
CA ASP A 512 8.69 -17.28 -3.19
C ASP A 512 8.69 -16.98 -1.68
N ARG A 513 8.88 -15.71 -1.28
CA ARG A 513 8.83 -15.28 0.13
C ARG A 513 7.42 -15.27 0.72
N ILE A 514 6.40 -15.21 -0.14
CA ILE A 514 4.99 -15.04 0.26
C ILE A 514 4.14 -16.22 -0.21
N GLN A 515 4.29 -16.67 -1.47
CA GLN A 515 3.37 -17.59 -2.13
C GLN A 515 3.09 -18.87 -1.33
N SER A 516 4.13 -19.45 -0.72
CA SER A 516 4.02 -20.69 0.07
C SER A 516 3.29 -20.52 1.41
N LYS A 517 3.16 -19.27 1.89
CA LYS A 517 2.51 -18.90 3.15
C LYS A 517 1.07 -18.40 2.95
N SER A 518 0.65 -18.21 1.69
CA SER A 518 -0.68 -17.70 1.37
C SER A 518 -1.77 -18.64 1.90
N LYS A 519 -2.62 -18.10 2.78
CA LYS A 519 -3.79 -18.78 3.33
C LYS A 519 -4.79 -19.03 2.20
N LYS A 520 -5.30 -20.26 2.13
CA LYS A 520 -6.20 -20.71 1.05
C LYS A 520 -7.67 -20.65 1.44
N PHE A 521 -7.95 -20.99 2.69
CA PHE A 521 -9.26 -20.89 3.31
C PHE A 521 -9.08 -20.82 4.83
N PHE A 522 -10.15 -20.51 5.54
CA PHE A 522 -10.21 -20.54 6.99
C PHE A 522 -10.75 -21.90 7.42
N PRO A 523 -10.05 -22.67 8.28
CA PRO A 523 -10.63 -23.90 8.82
C PRO A 523 -11.89 -23.56 9.61
N ILE A 524 -13.02 -24.17 9.25
CA ILE A 524 -14.31 -23.80 9.85
C ILE A 524 -14.33 -24.07 11.36
N GLU A 525 -13.62 -25.09 11.82
CA GLU A 525 -13.45 -25.44 13.23
C GLU A 525 -12.72 -24.39 14.07
N GLU A 526 -11.94 -23.51 13.41
CA GLU A 526 -11.25 -22.38 14.05
C GLU A 526 -12.08 -21.10 14.04
N ASN A 527 -13.25 -21.09 13.38
CA ASN A 527 -14.14 -19.94 13.35
C ASN A 527 -14.73 -19.72 14.76
N GLU A 528 -14.40 -18.59 15.36
CA GLU A 528 -14.85 -18.15 16.69
C GLU A 528 -15.94 -17.06 16.60
N HIS A 529 -16.37 -16.65 15.40
CA HIS A 529 -17.38 -15.61 15.18
C HIS A 529 -18.66 -15.91 15.99
N PRO A 530 -19.23 -14.94 16.73
CA PRO A 530 -20.34 -15.17 17.66
C PRO A 530 -21.63 -15.62 16.98
N TYR A 531 -21.79 -15.28 15.70
CA TYR A 531 -22.98 -15.64 14.91
C TYR A 531 -22.75 -16.76 13.90
N ARG A 532 -21.63 -17.49 13.99
CA ARG A 532 -21.36 -18.59 13.06
C ARG A 532 -22.41 -19.70 13.16
N ALA A 533 -22.69 -20.33 12.02
CA ALA A 533 -23.44 -21.57 11.94
C ALA A 533 -22.52 -22.66 11.36
N MET A 534 -22.24 -23.71 12.15
CA MET A 534 -21.25 -24.75 11.79
C MET A 534 -21.82 -25.83 10.86
N GLY A 535 -23.03 -25.61 10.37
CA GLY A 535 -23.79 -26.50 9.51
C GLY A 535 -25.26 -26.08 9.46
N GLU A 536 -26.02 -26.64 8.53
CA GLU A 536 -27.43 -26.26 8.29
C GLU A 536 -28.33 -26.46 9.51
N LYS A 537 -28.02 -27.43 10.39
CA LYS A 537 -28.74 -27.66 11.64
C LYS A 537 -28.67 -26.48 12.63
N ASP A 538 -27.67 -25.61 12.47
CA ASP A 538 -27.46 -24.42 13.30
C ASP A 538 -28.13 -23.18 12.66
N ALA A 539 -28.59 -23.29 11.40
CA ALA A 539 -29.30 -22.22 10.70
C ALA A 539 -30.66 -21.96 11.36
N LYS A 540 -30.96 -20.68 11.58
CA LYS A 540 -32.16 -20.25 12.31
C LYS A 540 -32.48 -18.79 12.06
N VAL A 541 -33.73 -18.39 12.25
CA VAL A 541 -34.13 -16.99 12.27
C VAL A 541 -34.75 -16.67 13.63
N VAL A 542 -34.18 -15.70 14.34
CA VAL A 542 -34.63 -15.31 15.68
C VAL A 542 -34.90 -13.82 15.76
N ARG A 543 -35.91 -13.45 16.55
CA ARG A 543 -36.30 -12.05 16.76
C ARG A 543 -36.01 -11.63 18.19
N GLU A 544 -35.29 -10.52 18.33
CA GLU A 544 -34.97 -9.86 19.59
C GLU A 544 -35.46 -8.41 19.54
N GLY A 545 -36.65 -8.15 20.09
CA GLY A 545 -37.31 -6.86 19.92
C GLY A 545 -37.63 -6.56 18.45
N ASN A 546 -37.04 -5.51 17.90
CA ASN A 546 -37.15 -5.13 16.49
C ASN A 546 -35.94 -5.60 15.65
N THR A 547 -34.99 -6.33 16.23
CA THR A 547 -33.87 -6.93 15.49
C THR A 547 -34.23 -8.36 15.11
N VAL A 548 -33.98 -8.74 13.86
CA VAL A 548 -34.13 -10.11 13.36
C VAL A 548 -32.76 -10.61 12.96
N HIS A 549 -32.27 -11.65 13.64
CA HIS A 549 -31.01 -12.32 13.29
C HIS A 549 -31.32 -13.53 12.43
N VAL A 550 -30.75 -13.56 11.24
CA VAL A 550 -30.81 -14.67 10.28
C VAL A 550 -29.44 -15.33 10.30
N TYR A 551 -29.34 -16.49 10.93
CA TYR A 551 -28.15 -17.34 10.89
C TYR A 551 -28.29 -18.24 9.68
N MET A 552 -27.49 -17.98 8.65
CA MET A 552 -27.59 -18.63 7.35
C MET A 552 -26.26 -19.29 6.99
N THR A 553 -26.31 -20.49 6.43
CA THR A 553 -25.13 -21.16 5.88
C THR A 553 -25.16 -21.16 4.36
N THR A 554 -23.96 -21.17 3.76
CA THR A 554 -23.77 -21.39 2.32
C THR A 554 -22.87 -22.59 2.09
N ILE A 555 -23.29 -23.45 1.18
CA ILE A 555 -22.46 -24.47 0.52
C ILE A 555 -22.90 -24.48 -0.95
N ARG A 556 -22.01 -24.86 -1.87
CA ARG A 556 -22.26 -24.75 -3.31
C ARG A 556 -23.66 -25.21 -3.71
N SER A 557 -24.40 -24.23 -4.26
CA SER A 557 -25.73 -24.32 -4.90
C SER A 557 -26.95 -24.01 -4.02
N HIS A 558 -26.81 -23.71 -2.72
CA HIS A 558 -27.96 -23.23 -1.94
C HIS A 558 -27.59 -22.43 -0.67
N PHE A 559 -28.53 -21.59 -0.25
CA PHE A 559 -28.56 -20.98 1.09
C PHE A 559 -29.41 -21.85 2.02
N ALA A 560 -29.11 -21.86 3.32
CA ALA A 560 -30.01 -22.40 4.33
C ALA A 560 -30.15 -21.42 5.50
N PRO A 561 -31.35 -20.86 5.78
CA PRO A 561 -32.61 -21.03 5.03
C PRO A 561 -32.64 -20.25 3.70
N ASP A 562 -33.51 -20.63 2.77
CA ASP A 562 -33.74 -19.93 1.50
C ASP A 562 -35.11 -19.21 1.46
N ASN A 563 -36.02 -19.50 2.38
CA ASN A 563 -37.31 -18.83 2.50
C ASN A 563 -37.51 -18.31 3.93
N ILE A 564 -37.81 -17.01 4.08
CA ILE A 564 -37.97 -16.33 5.37
C ILE A 564 -39.27 -15.53 5.38
N GLU A 565 -40.14 -15.82 6.35
CA GLU A 565 -41.43 -15.17 6.57
C GLU A 565 -41.44 -14.42 7.90
N GLY A 566 -42.29 -13.40 8.02
CA GLY A 566 -42.54 -12.71 9.31
C GLY A 566 -41.52 -11.64 9.70
N VAL A 567 -40.66 -11.21 8.77
CA VAL A 567 -39.96 -9.92 8.85
C VAL A 567 -40.99 -8.80 8.67
N LYS A 568 -40.76 -7.65 9.31
CA LYS A 568 -41.69 -6.51 9.31
C LYS A 568 -40.98 -5.21 8.91
N VAL A 569 -41.76 -4.28 8.36
CA VAL A 569 -41.27 -2.92 8.06
C VAL A 569 -40.71 -2.28 9.33
N GLY A 570 -39.47 -1.78 9.25
CA GLY A 570 -38.76 -1.16 10.36
C GLY A 570 -38.01 -2.13 11.27
N ASP A 571 -38.00 -3.43 10.97
CA ASP A 571 -37.04 -4.35 11.59
C ASP A 571 -35.60 -3.99 11.18
N LYS A 572 -34.64 -4.25 12.07
CA LYS A 572 -33.23 -4.35 11.72
C LYS A 572 -32.92 -5.81 11.45
N VAL A 573 -32.76 -6.20 10.19
CA VAL A 573 -32.45 -7.57 9.80
C VAL A 573 -30.93 -7.71 9.66
N LEU A 574 -30.36 -8.70 10.33
CA LEU A 574 -28.95 -9.04 10.29
C LEU A 574 -28.80 -10.43 9.69
N PHE A 575 -28.26 -10.52 8.48
CA PHE A 575 -27.95 -11.77 7.81
C PHE A 575 -26.52 -12.17 8.14
N HIS A 576 -26.36 -13.11 9.06
CA HIS A 576 -25.08 -13.72 9.43
C HIS A 576 -24.85 -14.92 8.50
N ILE A 577 -23.95 -14.77 7.53
CA ILE A 577 -23.69 -15.76 6.49
C ILE A 577 -22.41 -16.50 6.84
N THR A 578 -22.47 -17.82 7.03
CA THR A 578 -21.29 -18.68 7.23
C THR A 578 -21.03 -19.53 5.98
N ASN A 579 -19.82 -19.42 5.41
CA ASN A 579 -19.39 -20.25 4.29
C ASN A 579 -18.81 -21.59 4.78
N LEU A 580 -19.50 -22.69 4.45
CA LEU A 580 -19.15 -24.04 4.87
C LEU A 580 -18.16 -24.74 3.92
N GLU A 581 -17.79 -24.13 2.79
CA GLU A 581 -16.79 -24.70 1.88
C GLU A 581 -15.45 -24.86 2.60
N GLN A 582 -14.73 -25.93 2.25
CA GLN A 582 -13.36 -26.24 2.71
C GLN A 582 -12.44 -26.50 1.52
N ASP A 583 -12.72 -25.81 0.42
CA ASP A 583 -12.00 -25.87 -0.85
C ASP A 583 -11.47 -24.48 -1.18
N TRP A 584 -10.31 -24.42 -1.84
CA TRP A 584 -9.70 -23.14 -2.18
C TRP A 584 -10.43 -22.49 -3.36
N ASP A 585 -10.61 -21.17 -3.32
CA ASP A 585 -11.18 -20.36 -4.40
C ASP A 585 -12.69 -20.63 -4.63
N VAL A 586 -13.42 -20.86 -3.53
CA VAL A 586 -14.88 -21.02 -3.54
C VAL A 586 -15.57 -20.02 -2.60
N PRO A 587 -15.45 -18.70 -2.83
CA PRO A 587 -16.20 -17.73 -2.06
C PRO A 587 -17.70 -17.82 -2.36
N HIS A 588 -18.52 -17.23 -1.48
CA HIS A 588 -19.94 -17.05 -1.72
C HIS A 588 -20.32 -15.58 -1.58
N GLY A 589 -21.17 -15.13 -2.49
CA GLY A 589 -21.77 -13.81 -2.43
C GLY A 589 -23.07 -13.77 -1.63
N PHE A 590 -23.50 -12.60 -1.17
CA PHE A 590 -24.85 -12.41 -0.64
C PHE A 590 -25.34 -10.97 -0.83
N ALA A 591 -26.48 -10.81 -1.50
CA ALA A 591 -27.16 -9.52 -1.66
C ALA A 591 -28.67 -9.66 -1.54
N VAL A 592 -29.33 -8.63 -1.01
CA VAL A 592 -30.80 -8.53 -0.87
C VAL A 592 -31.32 -7.40 -1.75
N LEU A 593 -32.42 -7.63 -2.48
CA LEU A 593 -33.02 -6.62 -3.36
C LEU A 593 -33.27 -5.30 -2.61
N GLY A 594 -32.65 -4.22 -3.11
CA GLY A 594 -32.84 -2.87 -2.59
C GLY A 594 -32.23 -2.63 -1.21
N ALA A 595 -31.36 -3.51 -0.73
CA ALA A 595 -30.56 -3.22 0.46
C ALA A 595 -29.64 -2.02 0.20
N ASN A 596 -29.69 -1.02 1.09
CA ASN A 596 -28.76 0.11 1.08
C ASN A 596 -27.46 -0.27 1.80
N ASN A 597 -26.86 -1.36 1.35
CA ASN A 597 -25.61 -1.95 1.80
C ASN A 597 -24.94 -2.59 0.56
N ALA A 598 -23.63 -2.87 0.61
CA ALA A 598 -22.97 -3.62 -0.46
C ALA A 598 -23.29 -5.13 -0.37
N GLU A 599 -22.88 -5.90 -1.38
CA GLU A 599 -22.84 -7.35 -1.25
C GLU A 599 -21.88 -7.79 -0.14
N LEU A 600 -22.06 -9.00 0.38
CA LEU A 600 -21.00 -9.72 1.08
C LEU A 600 -20.24 -10.60 0.11
N LEU A 601 -18.93 -10.72 0.31
CA LEU A 601 -18.11 -11.76 -0.31
C LEU A 601 -17.46 -12.58 0.81
N VAL A 602 -17.97 -13.79 1.06
CA VAL A 602 -17.62 -14.61 2.22
C VAL A 602 -16.66 -15.72 1.80
N MET A 603 -15.41 -15.68 2.26
CA MET A 603 -14.42 -16.71 1.92
C MET A 603 -14.75 -18.04 2.61
N PRO A 604 -14.28 -19.19 2.07
CA PRO A 604 -14.43 -20.50 2.72
C PRO A 604 -14.00 -20.48 4.20
N GLY A 605 -14.92 -20.88 5.08
CA GLY A 605 -14.76 -20.88 6.54
C GLY A 605 -15.11 -19.58 7.27
N GLN A 606 -15.33 -18.48 6.55
CA GLN A 606 -15.65 -17.18 7.16
C GLN A 606 -17.11 -17.07 7.59
N THR A 607 -17.38 -16.06 8.44
CA THR A 607 -18.74 -15.61 8.75
C THR A 607 -18.78 -14.10 8.69
N GLU A 608 -19.75 -13.57 7.95
CA GLU A 608 -19.90 -12.14 7.68
C GLU A 608 -21.37 -11.72 7.84
N THR A 609 -21.61 -10.45 8.16
CA THR A 609 -22.96 -9.94 8.45
C THR A 609 -23.38 -8.79 7.53
N LEU A 610 -24.49 -8.99 6.82
CA LEU A 610 -25.20 -7.92 6.11
C LEU A 610 -26.33 -7.37 6.96
N ALA A 611 -26.27 -6.07 7.28
CA ALA A 611 -27.38 -5.35 7.90
C ALA A 611 -28.33 -4.76 6.84
N TRP A 612 -29.63 -4.98 7.02
CA TRP A 612 -30.69 -4.47 6.16
C TRP A 612 -31.90 -3.99 6.98
N GLU A 613 -32.45 -2.83 6.63
CA GLU A 613 -33.69 -2.33 7.22
C GLU A 613 -34.76 -2.15 6.15
N PRO A 614 -35.72 -3.09 6.02
CA PRO A 614 -36.78 -2.97 5.02
C PRO A 614 -37.67 -1.77 5.30
N LYS A 615 -37.85 -0.92 4.28
CA LYS A 615 -38.64 0.32 4.36
C LYS A 615 -40.08 0.17 3.85
N THR A 616 -40.38 -0.91 3.11
CA THR A 616 -41.69 -1.17 2.53
C THR A 616 -42.08 -2.62 2.67
N GLU A 617 -43.39 -2.88 2.66
CA GLU A 617 -43.95 -4.23 2.59
C GLU A 617 -43.63 -4.86 1.22
N GLY A 618 -43.54 -6.19 1.19
CA GLY A 618 -43.30 -6.92 -0.05
C GLY A 618 -42.57 -8.24 0.14
N VAL A 619 -42.23 -8.87 -0.97
CA VAL A 619 -41.36 -10.04 -1.03
C VAL A 619 -40.08 -9.60 -1.72
N PHE A 620 -38.96 -9.78 -1.04
CA PHE A 620 -37.65 -9.31 -1.49
C PHE A 620 -36.77 -10.54 -1.74
N PRO A 621 -36.32 -10.77 -2.98
CA PRO A 621 -35.36 -11.81 -3.24
C PRO A 621 -33.98 -11.45 -2.69
N PHE A 622 -33.22 -12.47 -2.36
CA PHE A 622 -31.78 -12.41 -2.12
C PHE A 622 -31.09 -13.49 -2.94
N TYR A 623 -29.82 -13.30 -3.27
CA TYR A 623 -29.08 -14.23 -4.13
C TYR A 623 -27.58 -14.21 -3.86
N CYS A 624 -26.89 -15.25 -4.30
CA CYS A 624 -25.45 -15.31 -4.31
C CYS A 624 -24.92 -14.46 -5.46
N THR A 625 -24.14 -13.43 -5.16
CA THR A 625 -23.54 -12.53 -6.17
C THR A 625 -22.33 -13.16 -6.86
N ASP A 626 -21.59 -14.02 -6.18
CA ASP A 626 -20.40 -14.70 -6.71
C ASP A 626 -20.73 -15.97 -7.50
N PHE A 627 -20.03 -16.20 -8.62
CA PHE A 627 -20.20 -17.40 -9.44
C PHE A 627 -19.54 -18.63 -8.77
N CYS A 628 -20.21 -19.16 -7.76
CA CYS A 628 -19.66 -20.20 -6.91
C CYS A 628 -19.88 -21.65 -7.41
N SER A 629 -20.86 -21.88 -8.30
CA SER A 629 -21.15 -23.21 -8.86
C SER A 629 -21.87 -23.10 -10.21
N ALA A 630 -22.03 -24.24 -10.92
CA ALA A 630 -22.85 -24.30 -12.14
C ALA A 630 -24.32 -23.94 -11.90
N LEU A 631 -24.79 -24.04 -10.65
CA LEU A 631 -26.14 -23.69 -10.21
C LEU A 631 -26.14 -22.40 -9.36
N HIS A 632 -25.19 -21.49 -9.61
CA HIS A 632 -25.11 -20.21 -8.90
C HIS A 632 -26.40 -19.37 -9.08
N GLN A 633 -27.06 -19.44 -10.23
CA GLN A 633 -28.31 -18.70 -10.48
C GLN A 633 -29.48 -19.25 -9.66
N GLU A 634 -29.49 -20.54 -9.36
CA GLU A 634 -30.46 -21.20 -8.50
C GLU A 634 -30.20 -20.96 -7.00
N MET A 635 -29.00 -20.49 -6.64
CA MET A 635 -28.63 -20.12 -5.28
C MET A 635 -29.23 -18.75 -4.92
N GLN A 636 -30.53 -18.77 -4.61
CA GLN A 636 -31.33 -17.61 -4.27
C GLN A 636 -32.43 -17.97 -3.27
N GLY A 637 -33.06 -16.95 -2.70
CA GLY A 637 -34.14 -17.11 -1.75
C GLY A 637 -35.00 -15.86 -1.63
N TYR A 638 -35.97 -15.90 -0.72
CA TYR A 638 -36.93 -14.82 -0.52
C TYR A 638 -37.12 -14.48 0.96
N VAL A 639 -37.25 -13.19 1.24
CA VAL A 639 -37.72 -12.68 2.53
C VAL A 639 -39.03 -11.90 2.34
N ARG A 640 -40.07 -12.28 3.08
CA ARG A 640 -41.34 -11.55 3.11
C ARG A 640 -41.34 -10.54 4.25
N VAL A 641 -41.48 -9.27 3.87
CA VAL A 641 -41.67 -8.15 4.78
C VAL A 641 -43.15 -7.79 4.87
N SER A 642 -43.72 -7.92 6.06
CA SER A 642 -45.11 -7.57 6.36
C SER A 642 -45.23 -6.19 7.00
N ALA A 643 -46.45 -5.67 7.12
CA ALA A 643 -46.72 -4.45 7.85
C ALA A 643 -46.17 -4.50 9.29
N ARG A 644 -45.81 -3.34 9.85
CA ARG A 644 -45.20 -3.24 11.19
C ARG A 644 -46.03 -3.89 12.30
N ASP A 645 -47.35 -3.82 12.17
CA ASP A 645 -48.36 -4.35 13.10
C ASP A 645 -48.95 -5.71 12.66
N ALA A 646 -48.45 -6.29 11.56
CA ALA A 646 -48.93 -7.58 11.08
C ALA A 646 -48.66 -8.71 12.08
N ALA A 647 -49.62 -9.64 12.21
CA ALA A 647 -49.52 -10.84 13.05
C ALA A 647 -48.88 -12.04 12.32
N VAL A 648 -48.06 -11.79 11.30
CA VAL A 648 -47.34 -12.86 10.58
C VAL A 648 -46.24 -13.41 11.49
N ALA A 649 -46.30 -14.72 11.75
CA ALA A 649 -45.29 -15.42 12.54
C ALA A 649 -43.96 -15.46 11.80
N LEU A 650 -42.87 -15.35 12.55
CA LEU A 650 -41.53 -15.62 12.03
C LEU A 650 -41.46 -17.10 11.66
N LYS A 651 -41.09 -17.41 10.43
CA LYS A 651 -40.89 -18.79 9.96
C LYS A 651 -39.79 -18.83 8.92
N TRP A 652 -39.08 -19.94 8.82
CA TRP A 652 -38.01 -20.11 7.83
C TRP A 652 -37.81 -21.58 7.47
N GLY A 653 -37.12 -21.87 6.38
CA GLY A 653 -36.84 -23.25 6.00
C GLY A 653 -36.17 -23.40 4.65
N LEU A 654 -36.16 -24.66 4.19
CA LEU A 654 -35.78 -25.10 2.84
C LEU A 654 -36.99 -25.81 2.23
N GLY A 655 -37.40 -25.45 1.02
CA GLY A 655 -38.52 -26.11 0.33
C GLY A 655 -39.86 -26.08 1.09
N GLU A 656 -40.54 -27.23 1.21
CA GLU A 656 -41.84 -27.34 1.92
C GLU A 656 -41.70 -27.38 3.45
N GLU A 657 -40.49 -27.54 3.98
CA GLU A 657 -40.21 -27.65 5.42
C GLU A 657 -39.95 -26.27 6.03
N ILE A 658 -41.00 -25.46 6.12
CA ILE A 658 -40.95 -24.19 6.86
C ILE A 658 -41.20 -24.48 8.35
N THR A 659 -40.15 -24.38 9.17
CA THR A 659 -40.20 -24.59 10.62
C THR A 659 -40.58 -23.30 11.36
N GLN A 660 -41.11 -23.44 12.58
CA GLN A 660 -41.48 -22.32 13.48
C GLN A 660 -40.33 -21.88 14.35
#